data_AF-A0A1E3PFL0-F1
#
_entry.id   AF-A0A1E3PFL0-F1
#
_cell.length_a   1.000
_cell.length_b   1.000
_cell.length_c   1.000
_cell.angle_alpha   90.00
_cell.angle_beta   90.00
_cell.angle_gamma   90.00
#
_symmetry.space_group_name_H-M   'P 1'
#
loop_
_entity.id
_entity.type
_entity.pdbx_description
1 polymer ?
#
loop_
_entity_poly.entity_id
_entity_poly.type
_entity_poly.pdbx_seq_one_letter_code
_entity_poly.pdbx_strand_id
1 'polypeptide(L)'
;MRASFDILDSNRDKVSTTTNGDHKTHTRRKSSVSSIASSDSNPSKTAINCKNITSQAFCPRVLVVASPDADELARESGFDRLTTLLQPFGDEIIGRVCIRDSQSITLNCENYSVRFNDVIGGGLPTTSGDIVNRNVVLFKTQDHESLLKIQVEEQENFLNWELSLSYRNQLKRKLYLDQFFRRIIANPPVTSFETFSHPVACVYAISSRNANPLETLAQLPKTINNGTPPAEYINRDYLRTYVLIHHENEDDLEQSRTLLEKMKRQFGLHCYLLRIGRHKATEDQYQVIKQSCWITAHEELASIDQSNNNKSETDASAPPSLHNDDITEIQQLVRSLVTQSIIPFMERCVTVWNDQVASSRRGITGRFFSASRKYFGGGIGSGGSNGLKSGNSLLGSITNSGNTTLDVPVGAMATYKQLGFYGYLTPEATIRRLADYAFMLRDYKFAHSTYDLLKRDFLNDKAWSYLAASQEMAAISILMSINPPQSILSTKTRTDIIEPLLDSAIYTYISRSSMPTYALRCILISSELLCTVGSPLAASYDATKWLLKALDEKLVGRLGYALLMERISNAYGVHGEISEINRNRRRGTASPALDQNNNTSNNTNTNRKTKVSDLIQSTSGGTRHRKAAFWLLLAAREWYDANDYKQVQLCTENANHVYGEMDWTVREDGILHRLTSGHRTKNMIDQVDLLSIN
;
A
#
# COMPACT_ATOMS: atom_id res chain seq x y z
N MET A 1 -8.78 -38.35 41.54
CA MET A 1 -9.29 -38.88 42.82
C MET A 1 -10.80 -39.00 42.72
N ARG A 2 -11.36 -40.04 43.33
CA ARG A 2 -12.74 -40.54 43.25
C ARG A 2 -13.81 -39.61 43.87
N ALA A 3 -15.06 -39.95 43.53
CA ALA A 3 -16.31 -39.83 44.31
C ALA A 3 -17.02 -38.46 44.24
N SER A 4 -18.17 -38.35 43.58
CA SER A 4 -19.54 -38.74 44.02
C SER A 4 -20.13 -37.76 45.04
N PHE A 5 -21.14 -36.99 44.64
CA PHE A 5 -22.36 -36.82 45.41
C PHE A 5 -23.51 -36.42 44.47
N ASP A 6 -24.63 -37.05 44.74
CA ASP A 6 -25.87 -37.09 43.98
C ASP A 6 -26.96 -36.54 44.92
N ILE A 7 -28.14 -36.20 44.36
CA ILE A 7 -29.49 -36.28 44.98
C ILE A 7 -30.15 -35.01 45.62
N LEU A 8 -31.34 -34.70 45.04
CA LEU A 8 -32.62 -34.11 45.56
C LEU A 8 -32.83 -32.58 45.53
N ASP A 9 -33.72 -32.07 44.65
CA ASP A 9 -35.19 -31.79 44.83
C ASP A 9 -35.42 -30.40 45.47
N SER A 10 -36.42 -29.57 45.20
CA SER A 10 -37.58 -29.53 44.31
C SER A 10 -38.17 -28.10 44.38
N ASN A 11 -38.92 -27.70 43.36
CA ASN A 11 -40.14 -26.86 43.38
C ASN A 11 -40.17 -25.40 43.89
N ARG A 12 -40.86 -24.60 43.06
CA ARG A 12 -41.77 -23.47 43.38
C ARG A 12 -41.10 -22.17 43.88
N ASP A 13 -41.52 -20.95 43.53
CA ASP A 13 -42.79 -20.47 42.98
C ASP A 13 -42.61 -19.07 42.35
N LYS A 14 -43.60 -18.66 41.55
CA LYS A 14 -43.81 -17.31 41.02
C LYS A 14 -43.99 -16.28 42.15
N VAL A 15 -43.34 -15.12 42.04
CA VAL A 15 -43.90 -13.86 42.57
C VAL A 15 -43.63 -12.72 41.58
N SER A 16 -44.72 -12.26 40.97
CA SER A 16 -44.87 -10.96 40.34
C SER A 16 -45.18 -9.92 41.40
N THR A 17 -44.42 -8.83 41.46
CA THR A 17 -44.84 -7.58 42.12
C THR A 17 -44.45 -6.39 41.26
N THR A 18 -45.49 -5.75 40.74
CA THR A 18 -45.61 -4.40 40.19
C THR A 18 -45.05 -3.32 41.13
N THR A 19 -44.44 -2.27 40.57
CA THR A 19 -44.76 -0.87 40.93
C THR A 19 -44.26 0.11 39.86
N ASN A 20 -45.19 0.93 39.36
CA ASN A 20 -44.95 2.16 38.61
C ASN A 20 -44.40 3.25 39.55
N GLY A 21 -43.55 4.14 39.02
CA GLY A 21 -43.11 5.34 39.73
C GLY A 21 -42.18 6.23 38.89
N ASP A 22 -42.81 7.20 38.22
CA ASP A 22 -42.36 8.56 37.95
C ASP A 22 -41.17 8.90 37.03
N HIS A 23 -41.57 9.57 35.94
CA HIS A 23 -40.77 10.42 35.07
C HIS A 23 -39.99 11.50 35.83
N LYS A 24 -38.67 11.58 35.62
CA LYS A 24 -37.96 12.85 35.45
C LYS A 24 -36.89 12.74 34.35
N THR A 25 -36.96 13.72 33.48
CA THR A 25 -36.23 13.92 32.23
C THR A 25 -34.76 14.29 32.45
N HIS A 26 -33.84 13.54 31.84
CA HIS A 26 -32.49 14.03 31.50
C HIS A 26 -32.17 13.72 30.04
N THR A 27 -32.21 14.76 29.22
CA THR A 27 -31.80 14.81 27.82
C THR A 27 -30.27 14.68 27.72
N ARG A 28 -29.76 13.48 27.43
CA ARG A 28 -28.39 13.28 26.95
C ARG A 28 -28.43 13.07 25.44
N ARG A 29 -27.91 14.06 24.70
CA ARG A 29 -27.76 14.08 23.23
C ARG A 29 -27.16 12.77 22.73
N LYS A 30 -27.95 12.01 21.98
CA LYS A 30 -27.47 10.96 21.07
C LYS A 30 -26.93 11.67 19.82
N SER A 31 -25.62 11.65 19.62
CA SER A 31 -25.04 11.93 18.31
C SER A 31 -25.36 10.76 17.37
N SER A 32 -26.02 11.08 16.27
CA SER A 32 -26.51 10.20 15.22
C SER A 32 -25.40 9.38 14.55
N VAL A 33 -25.41 8.06 14.72
CA VAL A 33 -24.62 7.06 13.97
C VAL A 33 -25.46 6.42 12.83
N SER A 34 -26.51 7.09 12.38
CA SER A 34 -27.45 6.56 11.38
C SER A 34 -27.18 7.08 9.98
N SER A 35 -26.09 6.63 9.33
CA SER A 35 -25.91 6.78 7.87
C SER A 35 -24.84 5.87 7.23
N ILE A 36 -24.52 4.69 7.79
CA ILE A 36 -23.58 3.73 7.16
C ILE A 36 -24.13 2.29 7.20
N ALA A 37 -25.41 2.12 6.92
CA ALA A 37 -26.02 0.80 6.75
C ALA A 37 -26.53 0.63 5.32
N SER A 38 -25.60 0.47 4.38
CA SER A 38 -25.87 -0.18 3.10
C SER A 38 -24.91 -1.36 2.95
N SER A 39 -25.40 -2.45 2.37
CA SER A 39 -24.74 -3.75 2.23
C SER A 39 -23.36 -3.66 1.55
N ASP A 40 -22.31 -3.61 2.37
CA ASP A 40 -20.92 -3.42 1.94
C ASP A 40 -20.12 -4.73 1.74
N SER A 41 -20.80 -5.88 1.71
CA SER A 41 -20.21 -7.20 1.44
C SER A 41 -19.91 -7.45 -0.05
N ASN A 42 -19.50 -6.42 -0.80
CA ASN A 42 -19.32 -6.52 -2.24
C ASN A 42 -17.84 -6.81 -2.58
N PRO A 43 -17.49 -7.99 -3.14
CA PRO A 43 -16.11 -8.32 -3.55
C PRO A 43 -15.52 -7.33 -4.56
N SER A 44 -16.37 -6.62 -5.31
CA SER A 44 -15.97 -5.52 -6.19
C SER A 44 -15.29 -4.37 -5.45
N LYS A 45 -15.77 -3.99 -4.26
CA LYS A 45 -15.18 -2.93 -3.43
C LYS A 45 -13.85 -3.37 -2.79
N THR A 46 -13.76 -4.63 -2.37
CA THR A 46 -12.51 -5.20 -1.83
C THR A 46 -11.43 -5.29 -2.92
N ALA A 47 -11.81 -5.70 -4.13
CA ALA A 47 -10.90 -5.74 -5.27
C ALA A 47 -10.38 -4.37 -5.70
N ILE A 48 -11.25 -3.35 -5.69
CA ILE A 48 -10.86 -1.96 -5.93
C ILE A 48 -9.87 -1.49 -4.86
N ASN A 49 -10.12 -1.83 -3.58
CA ASN A 49 -9.22 -1.45 -2.49
C ASN A 49 -7.81 -2.03 -2.64
N CYS A 50 -7.64 -3.30 -3.01
CA CYS A 50 -6.31 -3.89 -3.17
C CYS A 50 -5.50 -3.24 -4.31
N LYS A 51 -6.15 -2.96 -5.45
CA LYS A 51 -5.51 -2.22 -6.55
C LYS A 51 -5.16 -0.80 -6.15
N ASN A 52 -6.05 -0.13 -5.41
CA ASN A 52 -5.82 1.21 -4.92
C ASN A 52 -4.60 1.22 -4.00
N ILE A 53 -4.58 0.38 -2.96
CA ILE A 53 -3.46 0.22 -2.03
C ILE A 53 -2.16 -0.06 -2.82
N THR A 54 -2.16 -1.02 -3.75
CA THR A 54 -0.96 -1.33 -4.54
C THR A 54 -0.49 -0.14 -5.37
N SER A 55 -1.42 0.55 -6.04
CA SER A 55 -1.11 1.69 -6.88
C SER A 55 -0.63 2.90 -6.08
N GLN A 56 -1.09 3.06 -4.84
CA GLN A 56 -0.67 4.08 -3.90
C GLN A 56 0.66 3.74 -3.22
N ALA A 57 1.00 2.46 -3.05
CA ALA A 57 2.30 2.04 -2.49
C ALA A 57 3.47 2.39 -3.42
N PHE A 58 3.27 2.20 -4.73
CA PHE A 58 4.26 2.45 -5.78
C PHE A 58 4.01 3.79 -6.48
N CYS A 59 3.88 4.86 -5.70
CA CYS A 59 3.68 6.22 -6.23
C CYS A 59 4.97 7.05 -6.16
N PRO A 60 5.03 8.21 -6.85
CA PRO A 60 6.24 9.04 -6.89
C PRO A 60 6.69 9.52 -5.51
N ARG A 61 8.01 9.49 -5.28
CA ARG A 61 8.66 10.03 -4.09
C ARG A 61 9.08 11.47 -4.32
N VAL A 62 8.76 12.32 -3.36
CA VAL A 62 9.04 13.74 -3.37
C VAL A 62 9.86 14.08 -2.13
N LEU A 63 11.13 14.43 -2.35
CA LEU A 63 11.99 14.90 -1.28
C LEU A 63 11.52 16.29 -0.84
N VAL A 64 11.53 16.58 0.46
CA VAL A 64 11.23 17.90 1.01
C VAL A 64 12.45 18.38 1.78
N VAL A 65 13.02 19.49 1.33
CA VAL A 65 14.14 20.18 1.96
C VAL A 65 13.67 21.57 2.33
N ALA A 66 13.36 21.76 3.61
CA ALA A 66 12.88 23.02 4.15
C ALA A 66 14.02 23.80 4.81
N SER A 67 13.94 25.13 4.75
CA SER A 67 14.77 26.00 5.58
C SER A 67 14.28 25.97 7.04
N PRO A 68 15.13 26.33 8.03
CA PRO A 68 14.77 26.24 9.45
C PRO A 68 13.51 27.03 9.83
N ASP A 69 13.32 28.20 9.22
CA ASP A 69 12.18 29.10 9.35
C ASP A 69 10.90 28.54 8.69
N ALA A 70 11.03 27.73 7.62
CA ALA A 70 9.88 27.03 7.05
C ALA A 70 9.42 25.87 7.94
N ASP A 71 10.36 25.16 8.60
CA ASP A 71 10.01 24.15 9.59
C ASP A 71 9.43 24.75 10.88
N GLU A 72 9.86 25.95 11.27
CA GLU A 72 9.29 26.69 12.42
C GLU A 72 7.80 27.00 12.21
N LEU A 73 7.42 27.46 11.02
CA LEU A 73 6.01 27.67 10.65
C LEU A 73 5.17 26.38 10.73
N ALA A 74 5.74 25.22 10.41
CA ALA A 74 5.04 23.95 10.56
C ALA A 74 4.81 23.59 12.04
N ARG A 75 5.76 23.93 12.92
CA ARG A 75 5.66 23.70 14.38
C ARG A 75 4.61 24.58 15.03
N GLU A 76 4.44 25.81 14.56
CA GLU A 76 3.34 26.69 14.98
C GLU A 76 1.96 26.03 14.73
N SER A 77 1.87 25.14 13.74
CA SER A 77 0.66 24.37 13.40
C SER A 77 0.60 22.96 14.03
N GLY A 78 1.51 22.63 14.96
CA GLY A 78 1.56 21.34 15.64
C GLY A 78 2.29 20.21 14.91
N PHE A 79 3.06 20.52 13.87
CA PHE A 79 3.85 19.53 13.12
C PHE A 79 5.35 19.69 13.36
N ASP A 80 6.09 18.59 13.53
CA ASP A 80 7.54 18.67 13.80
C ASP A 80 8.37 19.39 12.72
N ARG A 81 7.95 19.23 11.45
CA ARG A 81 8.63 19.72 10.23
C ARG A 81 7.62 19.95 9.12
N LEU A 82 8.03 20.69 8.09
CA LEU A 82 7.21 20.89 6.89
C LEU A 82 6.88 19.56 6.18
N THR A 83 7.80 18.60 6.19
CA THR A 83 7.57 17.28 5.59
C THR A 83 6.38 16.56 6.24
N THR A 84 6.27 16.58 7.57
CA THR A 84 5.16 15.93 8.29
C THR A 84 3.84 16.65 8.10
N LEU A 85 3.87 17.99 7.90
CA LEU A 85 2.70 18.77 7.46
C LEU A 85 2.18 18.32 6.09
N LEU A 86 3.07 18.11 5.11
CA LEU A 86 2.68 17.78 3.73
C LEU A 86 2.27 16.31 3.53
N GLN A 87 2.80 15.39 4.33
CA GLN A 87 2.61 13.94 4.17
C GLN A 87 1.13 13.51 4.03
N PRO A 88 0.19 13.92 4.92
CA PRO A 88 -1.22 13.52 4.81
C PRO A 88 -1.87 13.95 3.49
N PHE A 89 -1.44 15.07 2.92
CA PHE A 89 -1.98 15.62 1.67
C PHE A 89 -1.43 14.93 0.42
N GLY A 90 -0.35 14.13 0.56
CA GLY A 90 0.16 13.28 -0.50
C GLY A 90 -0.51 11.90 -0.57
N ASP A 91 -1.20 11.46 0.49
CA ASP A 91 -1.86 10.16 0.57
C ASP A 91 -2.86 9.95 -0.56
N GLU A 92 -3.65 10.98 -0.86
CA GLU A 92 -4.59 11.01 -1.98
C GLU A 92 -4.73 12.45 -2.49
N ILE A 93 -4.40 12.67 -3.76
CA ILE A 93 -4.49 13.97 -4.41
C ILE A 93 -5.95 14.30 -4.67
N ILE A 94 -6.41 15.44 -4.17
CA ILE A 94 -7.79 15.87 -4.33
C ILE A 94 -8.20 15.99 -5.80
N GLY A 95 -9.32 15.38 -6.17
CA GLY A 95 -9.92 15.47 -7.50
C GLY A 95 -9.19 14.68 -8.60
N ARG A 96 -9.78 14.66 -9.79
CA ARG A 96 -9.27 13.89 -10.93
C ARG A 96 -7.91 14.39 -11.41
N VAL A 97 -6.97 13.46 -11.60
CA VAL A 97 -5.64 13.71 -12.15
C VAL A 97 -5.56 13.11 -13.55
N CYS A 98 -5.16 13.92 -14.54
CA CYS A 98 -4.98 13.48 -15.92
C CYS A 98 -3.52 13.06 -16.14
N ILE A 99 -3.31 11.88 -16.69
CA ILE A 99 -1.99 11.31 -16.98
C ILE A 99 -1.98 10.86 -18.43
N ARG A 100 -0.88 11.08 -19.16
CA ARG A 100 -0.68 10.51 -20.49
C ARG A 100 0.17 9.26 -20.41
N ASP A 101 -0.30 8.21 -21.06
CA ASP A 101 0.44 6.96 -21.18
C ASP A 101 1.58 7.07 -22.23
N SER A 102 2.33 5.97 -22.43
CA SER A 102 3.43 5.92 -23.41
C SER A 102 2.98 6.13 -24.86
N GLN A 103 1.68 6.00 -25.14
CA GLN A 103 1.05 6.24 -26.45
C GLN A 103 0.39 7.62 -26.53
N SER A 104 0.62 8.48 -25.54
CA SER A 104 0.00 9.81 -25.40
C SER A 104 -1.53 9.77 -25.23
N ILE A 105 -2.09 8.64 -24.79
CA ILE A 105 -3.51 8.52 -24.45
C ILE A 105 -3.72 9.03 -23.03
N THR A 106 -4.70 9.92 -22.86
CA THR A 106 -5.04 10.49 -21.55
C THR A 106 -5.85 9.50 -20.71
N LEU A 107 -5.29 9.12 -19.57
CA LEU A 107 -5.91 8.37 -18.49
C LEU A 107 -6.36 9.32 -17.38
N ASN A 108 -7.57 9.11 -16.87
CA ASN A 108 -8.12 9.86 -15.75
C ASN A 108 -8.02 9.00 -14.48
N CYS A 109 -7.29 9.50 -13.49
CA CYS A 109 -7.09 8.82 -12.20
C CYS A 109 -7.77 9.61 -11.08
N GLU A 110 -8.58 8.92 -10.26
CA GLU A 110 -9.31 9.56 -9.16
C GLU A 110 -8.60 9.42 -7.80
N ASN A 111 -7.59 8.54 -7.71
CA ASN A 111 -6.88 8.20 -6.47
C ASN A 111 -5.35 8.26 -6.65
N TYR A 112 -4.85 9.30 -7.32
CA TYR A 112 -3.40 9.48 -7.47
C TYR A 112 -2.78 9.88 -6.13
N SER A 113 -1.51 9.54 -5.92
CA SER A 113 -0.82 9.79 -4.66
C SER A 113 0.64 10.15 -4.91
N VAL A 114 1.27 10.81 -3.95
CA VAL A 114 2.72 11.01 -3.86
C VAL A 114 3.19 10.81 -2.41
N ARG A 115 4.47 10.54 -2.19
CA ARG A 115 5.01 10.42 -0.83
C ARG A 115 6.06 11.48 -0.58
N PHE A 116 5.84 12.27 0.46
CA PHE A 116 6.78 13.28 0.92
C PHE A 116 7.73 12.66 1.96
N ASN A 117 9.03 12.81 1.72
CA ASN A 117 10.10 12.31 2.59
C ASN A 117 11.14 13.42 2.78
N ASP A 118 11.80 13.48 3.92
CA ASP A 118 12.84 14.46 4.26
C ASP A 118 14.26 13.99 3.89
N VAL A 119 14.44 12.67 3.76
CA VAL A 119 15.70 12.04 3.36
C VAL A 119 15.54 11.15 2.13
N ILE A 120 16.63 10.96 1.39
CA ILE A 120 16.66 9.99 0.29
C ILE A 120 16.80 8.60 0.89
N GLY A 121 15.71 7.84 0.87
CA GLY A 121 15.60 6.58 1.62
C GLY A 121 14.53 6.70 2.69
N GLY A 122 13.30 6.29 2.38
CA GLY A 122 12.25 6.14 3.38
C GLY A 122 12.38 4.83 4.15
N GLY A 123 11.84 4.75 5.37
CA GLY A 123 11.79 3.52 6.15
C GLY A 123 13.12 3.17 6.84
N LEU A 124 13.55 1.91 6.72
CA LEU A 124 14.77 1.44 7.40
C LEU A 124 16.03 2.05 6.75
N PRO A 125 16.98 2.57 7.54
CA PRO A 125 18.23 3.10 7.00
C PRO A 125 19.01 1.95 6.34
N THR A 126 19.23 2.04 5.03
CA THR A 126 20.13 1.15 4.28
C THR A 126 21.52 1.76 4.24
N THR A 127 22.49 1.12 4.87
CA THR A 127 23.89 1.56 4.76
C THR A 127 24.49 1.05 3.45
N SER A 128 25.53 1.71 2.94
CA SER A 128 26.26 1.25 1.75
C SER A 128 26.83 -0.17 1.94
N GLY A 129 27.11 -0.58 3.19
CA GLY A 129 27.53 -1.93 3.54
C GLY A 129 26.43 -2.98 3.35
N ASP A 130 25.16 -2.65 3.61
CA ASP A 130 24.03 -3.57 3.49
C ASP A 130 23.74 -3.95 2.03
N ILE A 131 24.00 -3.02 1.11
CA ILE A 131 23.82 -3.20 -0.34
C ILE A 131 24.88 -4.15 -0.89
N VAL A 132 26.14 -3.99 -0.46
CA VAL A 132 27.24 -4.87 -0.84
C VAL A 132 27.09 -6.26 -0.19
N ASN A 133 26.63 -6.30 1.07
CA ASN A 133 26.45 -7.54 1.85
C ASN A 133 25.11 -8.24 1.61
N ARG A 134 24.24 -7.74 0.73
CA ARG A 134 22.91 -8.31 0.40
C ARG A 134 21.95 -8.44 1.59
N ASN A 135 22.15 -7.68 2.66
CA ASN A 135 21.29 -7.67 3.85
C ASN A 135 20.17 -6.60 3.74
N VAL A 136 19.66 -6.38 2.53
CA VAL A 136 18.60 -5.38 2.31
C VAL A 136 17.27 -5.98 2.74
N VAL A 137 16.77 -5.51 3.88
CA VAL A 137 15.50 -5.94 4.46
C VAL A 137 14.44 -4.88 4.18
N LEU A 138 13.27 -5.30 3.69
CA LEU A 138 12.15 -4.41 3.37
C LEU A 138 11.54 -3.80 4.63
N PHE A 139 11.36 -4.63 5.67
CA PHE A 139 10.79 -4.27 6.97
C PHE A 139 11.28 -5.24 8.05
N LYS A 140 11.27 -4.83 9.32
CA LYS A 140 11.60 -5.71 10.45
C LYS A 140 10.37 -6.55 10.81
N THR A 141 10.46 -7.87 10.67
CA THR A 141 9.35 -8.79 11.00
C THR A 141 8.90 -8.67 12.46
N GLN A 142 9.82 -8.40 13.39
CA GLN A 142 9.51 -8.23 14.82
C GLN A 142 8.66 -6.97 15.09
N ASP A 143 8.97 -5.86 14.43
CA ASP A 143 8.21 -4.62 14.54
C ASP A 143 6.78 -4.83 14.01
N HIS A 144 6.64 -5.56 12.90
CA HIS A 144 5.33 -5.91 12.35
C HIS A 144 4.50 -6.78 13.29
N GLU A 145 5.09 -7.81 13.90
CA GLU A 145 4.39 -8.67 14.86
C GLU A 145 3.99 -7.90 16.13
N SER A 146 4.87 -7.02 16.62
CA SER A 146 4.62 -6.21 17.81
C SER A 146 3.49 -5.20 17.58
N LEU A 147 3.52 -4.50 16.43
CA LEU A 147 2.46 -3.59 16.05
C LEU A 147 1.14 -4.32 15.82
N LEU A 148 1.17 -5.47 15.14
CA LEU A 148 -0.03 -6.26 14.89
C LEU A 148 -0.70 -6.69 16.20
N LYS A 149 0.10 -7.05 17.22
CA LYS A 149 -0.41 -7.38 18.55
C LYS A 149 -1.20 -6.21 19.16
N ILE A 150 -0.61 -5.01 19.18
CA ILE A 150 -1.27 -3.79 19.67
C ILE A 150 -2.60 -3.56 18.93
N GLN A 151 -2.60 -3.73 17.60
CA GLN A 151 -3.78 -3.48 16.77
C GLN A 151 -4.88 -4.54 16.95
N VAL A 152 -4.51 -5.80 17.23
CA VAL A 152 -5.47 -6.84 17.61
C VAL A 152 -6.13 -6.45 18.93
N GLU A 153 -5.34 -6.09 19.95
CA GLU A 153 -5.84 -5.64 21.27
C GLU A 153 -6.75 -4.41 21.14
N GLU A 154 -6.40 -3.43 20.30
CA GLU A 154 -7.25 -2.27 20.02
C GLU A 154 -8.56 -2.68 19.34
N GLN A 155 -8.51 -3.52 18.30
CA GLN A 155 -9.71 -3.98 17.61
C GLN A 155 -10.63 -4.76 18.55
N GLU A 156 -10.06 -5.51 19.49
CA GLU A 156 -10.78 -6.24 20.52
C GLU A 156 -11.61 -5.33 21.44
N ASN A 157 -11.22 -4.07 21.63
CA ASN A 157 -12.02 -3.09 22.37
C ASN A 157 -13.26 -2.62 21.60
N PHE A 158 -13.22 -2.66 20.26
CA PHE A 158 -14.34 -2.31 19.39
C PHE A 158 -15.25 -3.50 19.06
N LEU A 159 -14.81 -4.73 19.35
CA LEU A 159 -15.58 -5.94 19.14
C LEU A 159 -16.68 -6.09 20.19
N ASN A 160 -17.87 -5.53 19.89
CA ASN A 160 -19.12 -5.85 20.58
C ASN A 160 -19.86 -6.99 19.84
N TRP A 161 -20.27 -8.03 20.56
CA TRP A 161 -20.97 -9.18 19.98
C TRP A 161 -22.40 -8.87 19.52
N GLU A 162 -22.97 -7.76 19.98
CA GLU A 162 -24.24 -7.22 19.48
C GLU A 162 -24.14 -6.65 18.05
N LEU A 163 -22.92 -6.41 17.56
CA LEU A 163 -22.70 -5.95 16.19
C LEU A 163 -23.15 -7.02 15.17
N SER A 164 -23.45 -6.61 13.94
CA SER A 164 -23.72 -7.59 12.88
C SER A 164 -22.45 -8.36 12.51
N LEU A 165 -22.60 -9.63 12.09
CA LEU A 165 -21.49 -10.43 11.56
C LEU A 165 -20.76 -9.74 10.40
N SER A 166 -21.52 -9.02 9.55
CA SER A 166 -20.96 -8.23 8.44
C SER A 166 -19.99 -7.16 8.93
N TYR A 167 -20.33 -6.46 10.02
CA TYR A 167 -19.47 -5.43 10.61
C TYR A 167 -18.23 -6.04 11.25
N ARG A 168 -18.36 -7.17 11.98
CA ARG A 168 -17.19 -7.90 12.51
C ARG A 168 -16.24 -8.36 11.41
N ASN A 169 -16.78 -8.84 10.29
CA ASN A 169 -15.98 -9.20 9.11
C ASN A 169 -15.33 -7.99 8.44
N GLN A 170 -15.95 -6.80 8.50
CA GLN A 170 -15.32 -5.55 8.05
C GLN A 170 -14.11 -5.17 8.93
N LEU A 171 -14.21 -5.32 10.25
CA LEU A 171 -13.08 -5.10 11.16
C LEU A 171 -11.92 -6.04 10.86
N LYS A 172 -12.17 -7.34 10.62
CA LYS A 172 -11.13 -8.29 10.18
C LYS A 172 -10.47 -7.91 8.86
N ARG A 173 -11.26 -7.45 7.88
CA ARG A 173 -10.70 -6.93 6.62
C ARG A 173 -9.82 -5.71 6.84
N LYS A 174 -10.22 -4.80 7.74
CA LYS A 174 -9.44 -3.61 8.09
C LYS A 174 -8.11 -4.00 8.75
N LEU A 175 -8.13 -4.93 9.70
CA LEU A 175 -6.92 -5.46 10.34
C LEU A 175 -5.94 -6.01 9.29
N TYR A 176 -6.41 -6.86 8.39
CA TYR A 176 -5.53 -7.38 7.36
C TYR A 176 -5.08 -6.33 6.34
N LEU A 177 -6.00 -5.61 5.69
CA LEU A 177 -5.65 -4.73 4.57
C LEU A 177 -4.93 -3.46 5.02
N ASP A 178 -5.43 -2.80 6.06
CA ASP A 178 -4.92 -1.50 6.49
C ASP A 178 -3.76 -1.65 7.48
N GLN A 179 -3.80 -2.64 8.36
CA GLN A 179 -2.85 -2.75 9.45
C GLN A 179 -1.72 -3.76 9.19
N PHE A 180 -1.97 -4.82 8.43
CA PHE A 180 -0.93 -5.79 8.07
C PHE A 180 -0.35 -5.54 6.67
N PHE A 181 -1.19 -5.66 5.64
CA PHE A 181 -0.79 -5.61 4.23
C PHE A 181 -0.21 -4.24 3.84
N ARG A 182 -0.92 -3.15 4.15
CA ARG A 182 -0.45 -1.79 3.85
C ARG A 182 0.87 -1.47 4.55
N ARG A 183 1.04 -1.85 5.82
CA ARG A 183 2.28 -1.62 6.57
C ARG A 183 3.47 -2.33 5.92
N ILE A 184 3.30 -3.55 5.40
CA ILE A 184 4.37 -4.33 4.77
C ILE A 184 4.92 -3.65 3.51
N ILE A 185 4.05 -2.93 2.80
CA ILE A 185 4.39 -2.25 1.55
C ILE A 185 4.56 -0.73 1.73
N ALA A 186 4.46 -0.24 2.97
CA ALA A 186 4.63 1.16 3.30
C ALA A 186 6.11 1.52 3.28
N ASN A 187 6.43 2.69 2.72
CA ASN A 187 7.74 3.34 2.78
C ASN A 187 8.97 2.40 2.63
N PRO A 188 9.10 1.64 1.51
CA PRO A 188 10.24 0.74 1.31
C PRO A 188 11.59 1.50 1.29
N PRO A 189 12.69 0.87 1.76
CA PRO A 189 14.01 1.47 1.72
C PRO A 189 14.47 1.76 0.29
N VAL A 190 15.37 2.74 0.15
CA VAL A 190 16.05 2.96 -1.14
C VAL A 190 17.03 1.82 -1.39
N THR A 191 16.91 1.23 -2.58
CA THR A 191 17.76 0.13 -3.04
C THR A 191 18.33 0.42 -4.42
N SER A 192 19.29 -0.39 -4.85
CA SER A 192 19.90 -0.27 -6.17
C SER A 192 19.11 -0.96 -7.29
N PHE A 193 18.15 -1.84 -6.96
CA PHE A 193 17.50 -2.75 -7.90
C PHE A 193 16.04 -2.42 -8.23
N GLU A 194 15.41 -1.52 -7.48
CA GLU A 194 14.12 -0.90 -7.81
C GLU A 194 14.17 0.60 -7.55
N THR A 195 13.44 1.40 -8.33
CA THR A 195 13.50 2.87 -8.27
C THR A 195 12.26 3.53 -7.69
N PHE A 196 11.31 2.76 -7.13
CA PHE A 196 10.10 3.30 -6.50
C PHE A 196 10.38 4.18 -5.28
N SER A 197 11.46 3.93 -4.55
CA SER A 197 11.89 4.75 -3.41
C SER A 197 12.84 5.88 -3.80
N HIS A 198 13.24 5.98 -5.09
CA HIS A 198 14.13 7.04 -5.56
C HIS A 198 13.33 8.33 -5.75
N PRO A 199 13.91 9.50 -5.46
CA PRO A 199 13.22 10.78 -5.63
C PRO A 199 12.88 11.00 -7.11
N VAL A 200 11.61 11.30 -7.38
CA VAL A 200 11.13 11.78 -8.68
C VAL A 200 11.20 13.30 -8.74
N ALA A 201 10.96 13.95 -7.59
CA ALA A 201 11.03 15.38 -7.43
C ALA A 201 11.60 15.77 -6.05
N CYS A 202 12.00 17.03 -5.91
CA CYS A 202 12.44 17.65 -4.67
C CYS A 202 11.78 19.02 -4.53
N VAL A 203 11.21 19.28 -3.36
CA VAL A 203 10.63 20.55 -2.92
C VAL A 203 11.65 21.25 -2.05
N TYR A 204 12.13 22.40 -2.52
CA TYR A 204 12.91 23.33 -1.72
C TYR A 204 11.96 24.38 -1.15
N ALA A 205 11.73 24.34 0.15
CA ALA A 205 10.78 25.22 0.81
C ALA A 205 11.48 26.28 1.63
N ILE A 206 10.97 27.51 1.57
CA ILE A 206 11.47 28.64 2.33
C ILE A 206 10.33 29.54 2.81
N SER A 207 10.49 30.16 3.97
CA SER A 207 9.54 31.15 4.48
C SER A 207 9.82 32.53 3.91
N SER A 208 8.79 33.37 3.75
CA SER A 208 8.95 34.80 3.48
C SER A 208 9.66 35.55 4.62
N ARG A 209 9.72 34.97 5.82
CA ARG A 209 10.48 35.51 6.97
C ARG A 209 12.00 35.40 6.80
N ASN A 210 12.49 34.65 5.82
CA ASN A 210 13.93 34.48 5.61
C ASN A 210 14.60 35.81 5.25
N ALA A 211 15.73 36.14 5.91
CA ALA A 211 16.46 37.37 5.63
C ALA A 211 17.08 37.39 4.21
N ASN A 212 17.56 36.24 3.72
CA ASN A 212 18.26 36.11 2.44
C ASN A 212 17.71 34.92 1.62
N PRO A 213 16.45 34.98 1.16
CA PRO A 213 15.74 33.80 0.67
C PRO A 213 16.39 33.17 -0.56
N LEU A 214 16.87 33.99 -1.50
CA LEU A 214 17.48 33.50 -2.74
C LEU A 214 18.84 32.82 -2.50
N GLU A 215 19.61 33.30 -1.53
CA GLU A 215 20.89 32.69 -1.16
C GLU A 215 20.67 31.38 -0.42
N THR A 216 19.79 31.39 0.60
CA THR A 216 19.40 30.20 1.35
C THR A 216 18.91 29.10 0.42
N LEU A 217 18.00 29.41 -0.52
CA LEU A 217 17.51 28.46 -1.52
C LEU A 217 18.61 27.86 -2.39
N ALA A 218 19.64 28.64 -2.76
CA ALA A 218 20.77 28.15 -3.55
C ALA A 218 21.67 27.19 -2.74
N GLN A 219 21.63 27.26 -1.42
CA GLN A 219 22.40 26.40 -0.51
C GLN A 219 21.66 25.12 -0.11
N LEU A 220 20.31 25.12 -0.06
CA LEU A 220 19.51 23.96 0.33
C LEU A 220 19.85 22.65 -0.43
N PRO A 221 20.17 22.62 -1.73
CA PRO A 221 20.57 21.38 -2.39
C PRO A 221 21.80 20.71 -1.76
N LYS A 222 22.66 21.48 -1.07
CA LYS A 222 23.86 20.97 -0.41
C LYS A 222 23.58 20.37 0.97
N THR A 223 22.40 20.60 1.55
CA THR A 223 22.04 20.09 2.88
C THR A 223 21.40 18.70 2.83
N ILE A 224 21.03 18.23 1.63
CA ILE A 224 20.44 16.90 1.41
C ILE A 224 21.33 15.82 2.04
N ASN A 225 20.70 14.89 2.78
CA ASN A 225 21.38 13.79 3.49
C ASN A 225 22.57 14.26 4.35
N ASN A 226 22.42 15.39 5.06
CA ASN A 226 23.46 15.99 5.89
C ASN A 226 24.76 16.27 5.10
N GLY A 227 24.63 16.63 3.82
CA GLY A 227 25.76 16.89 2.91
C GLY A 227 26.41 15.64 2.32
N THR A 228 25.90 14.44 2.62
CA THR A 228 26.41 13.20 2.03
C THR A 228 25.83 13.03 0.62
N PRO A 229 26.68 12.87 -0.42
CA PRO A 229 26.18 12.70 -1.77
C PRO A 229 25.34 11.41 -1.89
N PRO A 230 24.24 11.42 -2.65
CA PRO A 230 23.46 10.22 -2.90
C PRO A 230 24.31 9.13 -3.57
N ALA A 231 24.01 7.88 -3.27
CA ALA A 231 24.67 6.72 -3.85
C ALA A 231 24.61 6.72 -5.39
N GLU A 232 25.60 6.10 -6.05
CA GLU A 232 25.80 6.19 -7.50
C GLU A 232 24.76 5.43 -8.34
N TYR A 233 23.87 4.66 -7.72
CA TYR A 233 22.70 4.06 -8.37
C TYR A 233 21.46 4.97 -8.31
N ILE A 234 21.51 6.08 -7.56
CA ILE A 234 20.40 7.02 -7.42
C ILE A 234 20.54 8.12 -8.47
N ASN A 235 19.47 8.33 -9.24
CA ASN A 235 19.44 9.41 -10.21
C ASN A 235 19.48 10.77 -9.51
N ARG A 236 20.33 11.68 -9.99
CA ARG A 236 20.44 13.05 -9.47
C ARG A 236 19.62 14.07 -10.27
N ASP A 237 19.11 13.65 -11.43
CA ASP A 237 18.33 14.49 -12.35
C ASP A 237 16.82 14.38 -12.07
N TYR A 238 16.43 14.49 -10.79
CA TYR A 238 15.02 14.60 -10.40
C TYR A 238 14.52 16.05 -10.49
N LEU A 239 13.20 16.21 -10.65
CA LEU A 239 12.56 17.52 -10.79
C LEU A 239 12.80 18.40 -9.55
N ARG A 240 13.23 19.65 -9.75
CA ARG A 240 13.40 20.63 -8.67
C ARG A 240 12.21 21.60 -8.69
N THR A 241 11.52 21.70 -7.56
CA THR A 241 10.40 22.62 -7.34
C THR A 241 10.70 23.49 -6.13
N TYR A 242 10.26 24.74 -6.15
CA TYR A 242 10.50 25.70 -5.08
C TYR A 242 9.17 26.17 -4.50
N VAL A 243 9.06 26.21 -3.18
CA VAL A 243 7.85 26.64 -2.47
C VAL A 243 8.21 27.79 -1.54
N LEU A 244 7.61 28.95 -1.78
CA LEU A 244 7.63 30.07 -0.85
C LEU A 244 6.42 29.95 0.08
N ILE A 245 6.66 29.88 1.38
CA ILE A 245 5.63 29.83 2.41
C ILE A 245 5.41 31.26 2.91
N HIS A 246 4.17 31.73 2.79
CA HIS A 246 3.71 33.04 3.21
C HIS A 246 2.82 32.93 4.44
N HIS A 247 3.18 33.63 5.51
CA HIS A 247 2.35 33.69 6.71
C HIS A 247 1.29 34.78 6.57
N GLU A 248 0.03 34.38 6.36
CA GLU A 248 -1.07 35.27 5.96
C GLU A 248 -1.33 36.43 6.94
N ASN A 249 -1.03 36.23 8.23
CA ASN A 249 -1.30 37.23 9.28
C ASN A 249 -0.11 38.14 9.60
N GLU A 250 1.10 37.78 9.20
CA GLU A 250 2.32 38.49 9.63
C GLU A 250 3.12 39.08 8.47
N ASP A 251 3.06 38.44 7.30
CA ASP A 251 3.84 38.83 6.14
C ASP A 251 3.03 39.70 5.17
N ASP A 252 3.74 40.51 4.38
CA ASP A 252 3.15 41.27 3.28
C ASP A 252 3.05 40.41 2.01
N LEU A 253 1.82 40.23 1.53
CA LEU A 253 1.51 39.42 0.34
C LEU A 253 2.12 39.99 -0.94
N GLU A 254 2.20 41.31 -1.10
CA GLU A 254 2.76 41.94 -2.31
C GLU A 254 4.28 41.73 -2.39
N GLN A 255 4.95 41.81 -1.24
CA GLN A 255 6.38 41.50 -1.13
C GLN A 255 6.64 40.03 -1.44
N SER A 256 5.82 39.13 -0.90
CA SER A 256 5.92 37.69 -1.14
C SER A 256 5.71 37.35 -2.62
N ARG A 257 4.76 38.00 -3.30
CA ARG A 257 4.55 37.87 -4.76
C ARG A 257 5.75 38.39 -5.56
N THR A 258 6.32 39.51 -5.15
CA THR A 258 7.52 40.07 -5.80
C THR A 258 8.72 39.13 -5.64
N LEU A 259 8.90 38.54 -4.46
CA LEU A 259 9.93 37.54 -4.19
C LEU A 259 9.72 36.28 -5.03
N LEU A 260 8.48 35.80 -5.15
CA LEU A 260 8.15 34.65 -6.00
C LEU A 260 8.53 34.89 -7.47
N GLU A 261 8.28 36.08 -8.01
CA GLU A 261 8.69 36.41 -9.38
C GLU A 261 10.22 36.47 -9.54
N LYS A 262 10.95 36.93 -8.51
CA LYS A 262 12.41 36.83 -8.49
C LYS A 262 12.88 35.38 -8.47
N MET A 263 12.27 34.53 -7.65
CA MET A 263 12.56 33.08 -7.61
C MET A 263 12.32 32.43 -8.97
N LYS A 264 11.21 32.74 -9.65
CA LYS A 264 10.91 32.21 -10.99
C LYS A 264 11.98 32.57 -12.02
N ARG A 265 12.51 33.80 -11.96
CA ARG A 265 13.60 34.26 -12.84
C ARG A 265 14.91 33.53 -12.58
N GLN A 266 15.22 33.23 -11.32
CA GLN A 266 16.49 32.60 -10.94
C GLN A 266 16.48 31.08 -11.05
N PHE A 267 15.40 30.43 -10.63
CA PHE A 267 15.33 28.97 -10.45
C PHE A 267 14.40 28.27 -11.44
N GLY A 268 13.68 29.03 -12.26
CA GLY A 268 12.77 28.52 -13.29
C GLY A 268 11.30 28.51 -12.87
N LEU A 269 10.45 27.99 -13.76
CA LEU A 269 8.99 28.16 -13.67
C LEU A 269 8.31 27.34 -12.56
N HIS A 270 8.98 26.32 -12.02
CA HIS A 270 8.42 25.41 -11.00
C HIS A 270 8.49 26.02 -9.59
N CYS A 271 7.98 27.24 -9.44
CA CYS A 271 7.91 27.96 -8.17
C CYS A 271 6.44 28.16 -7.75
N TYR A 272 6.14 27.87 -6.49
CA TYR A 272 4.79 27.93 -5.91
C TYR A 272 4.76 28.81 -4.66
N LEU A 273 3.59 29.37 -4.37
CA LEU A 273 3.31 30.11 -3.15
C LEU A 273 2.34 29.29 -2.30
N LEU A 274 2.69 29.02 -1.06
CA LEU A 274 1.83 28.41 -0.05
C LEU A 274 1.44 29.48 0.97
N ARG A 275 0.14 29.70 1.17
CA ARG A 275 -0.36 30.67 2.16
C ARG A 275 -0.92 29.90 3.35
N ILE A 276 -0.37 30.12 4.53
CA ILE A 276 -0.77 29.45 5.78
C ILE A 276 -0.75 30.45 6.95
N GLY A 277 -1.26 30.05 8.12
CA GLY A 277 -1.21 30.85 9.34
C GLY A 277 -2.48 31.66 9.58
N ARG A 278 -3.63 31.23 9.02
CA ARG A 278 -4.91 31.91 9.20
C ARG A 278 -5.50 31.61 10.58
N HIS A 279 -5.51 32.62 11.45
CA HIS A 279 -6.00 32.53 12.84
C HIS A 279 -7.34 33.26 13.11
N LYS A 280 -7.97 33.88 12.10
CA LYS A 280 -9.17 34.71 12.35
C LYS A 280 -10.46 33.85 12.48
N ALA A 281 -10.76 33.45 13.72
CA ALA A 281 -12.07 33.16 14.35
C ALA A 281 -12.62 31.70 14.43
N THR A 282 -13.22 31.42 15.61
CA THR A 282 -14.04 30.27 16.07
C THR A 282 -13.42 28.86 15.98
N GLU A 283 -13.46 28.10 17.09
CA GLU A 283 -12.96 26.71 17.18
C GLU A 283 -13.57 25.77 16.11
N ASP A 284 -14.78 26.05 15.64
CA ASP A 284 -15.50 25.25 14.63
C ASP A 284 -14.83 25.22 13.23
N GLN A 285 -13.83 26.08 12.97
CA GLN A 285 -13.14 26.17 11.67
C GLN A 285 -11.83 25.38 11.61
N TYR A 286 -11.44 24.75 12.72
CA TYR A 286 -10.26 23.89 12.78
C TYR A 286 -10.62 22.42 12.62
N GLN A 287 -9.82 21.71 11.85
CA GLN A 287 -9.96 20.27 11.67
C GLN A 287 -8.68 19.57 12.12
N VAL A 288 -8.85 18.52 12.92
CA VAL A 288 -7.76 17.62 13.30
C VAL A 288 -7.27 16.88 12.06
N ILE A 289 -5.97 17.01 11.78
CA ILE A 289 -5.34 16.34 10.65
C ILE A 289 -4.97 14.93 11.04
N LYS A 290 -5.54 13.97 10.32
CA LYS A 290 -5.17 12.57 10.47
C LYS A 290 -3.75 12.37 9.95
N GLN A 291 -2.93 11.62 10.69
CA GLN A 291 -1.61 11.20 10.23
C GLN A 291 -1.69 10.40 8.92
N SER A 292 -0.60 10.42 8.15
CA SER A 292 -0.51 9.63 6.93
C SER A 292 -0.73 8.15 7.23
N CYS A 293 -1.52 7.50 6.38
CA CYS A 293 -1.76 6.07 6.45
C CYS A 293 -0.64 5.23 5.83
N TRP A 294 0.44 5.87 5.35
CA TRP A 294 1.58 5.26 4.67
C TRP A 294 2.87 5.25 5.50
N ILE A 295 2.71 5.08 6.81
CA ILE A 295 3.80 4.90 7.78
C ILE A 295 4.11 3.41 8.01
N THR A 296 5.37 3.10 8.25
CA THR A 296 5.87 1.74 8.51
C THR A 296 5.51 1.26 9.91
N ALA A 297 5.61 -0.05 10.17
CA ALA A 297 5.43 -0.57 11.52
C ALA A 297 6.45 0.01 12.51
N HIS A 298 7.68 0.23 12.06
CA HIS A 298 8.74 0.80 12.87
C HIS A 298 8.44 2.25 13.30
N GLU A 299 8.01 3.09 12.34
CA GLU A 299 7.66 4.49 12.61
C GLU A 299 6.43 4.60 13.54
N GLU A 300 5.44 3.73 13.37
CA GLU A 300 4.23 3.71 14.23
C GLU A 300 4.58 3.33 15.66
N LEU A 301 5.38 2.27 15.86
CA LEU A 301 5.83 1.86 17.19
C LEU A 301 6.63 2.96 17.88
N ALA A 302 7.56 3.61 17.16
CA ALA A 302 8.31 4.73 17.70
C ALA A 302 7.40 5.89 18.14
N SER A 303 6.34 6.17 17.38
CA SER A 303 5.34 7.18 17.71
C SER A 303 4.52 6.79 18.96
N ILE A 304 4.14 5.51 19.08
CA ILE A 304 3.42 4.97 20.24
C ILE A 304 4.30 5.07 21.49
N ASP A 305 5.57 4.68 21.42
CA ASP A 305 6.52 4.72 22.53
C ASP A 305 6.75 6.16 23.02
N GLN A 306 6.92 7.11 22.09
CA GLN A 306 7.02 8.53 22.43
C GLN A 306 5.75 9.04 23.12
N SER A 307 4.58 8.66 22.62
CA SER A 307 3.30 9.04 23.24
C SER A 307 3.12 8.48 24.64
N ASN A 308 3.65 7.28 24.91
CA ASN A 308 3.56 6.65 26.23
C ASN A 308 4.55 7.27 27.22
N ASN A 309 5.75 7.65 26.78
CA ASN A 309 6.72 8.35 27.61
C ASN A 309 6.28 9.77 27.98
N ASN A 310 5.57 10.47 27.08
CA ASN A 310 5.10 11.83 27.34
C ASN A 310 3.83 11.91 28.21
N LYS A 311 3.11 10.80 28.45
CA LYS A 311 1.91 10.77 29.32
C LYS A 311 2.19 11.04 30.81
N SER A 312 3.46 11.00 31.24
CA SER A 312 3.85 11.29 32.64
C SER A 312 4.07 12.78 32.94
N GLU A 313 4.08 13.65 31.93
CA GLU A 313 4.12 15.11 32.11
C GLU A 313 2.82 15.71 31.53
N THR A 314 2.25 16.70 32.20
CA THR A 314 0.86 17.17 32.09
C THR A 314 0.43 17.83 30.77
N ASP A 315 1.17 17.68 29.67
CA ASP A 315 0.83 18.22 28.34
C ASP A 315 0.78 17.10 27.29
N ALA A 316 -0.34 16.37 27.21
CA ALA A 316 -0.64 15.58 26.03
C ALA A 316 -0.79 16.56 24.85
N SER A 317 0.23 16.66 23.97
CA SER A 317 0.17 17.58 22.84
C SER A 317 -1.11 17.28 22.04
N ALA A 318 -1.98 18.27 21.92
CA ALA A 318 -3.22 18.12 21.16
C ALA A 318 -2.88 17.63 19.75
N PRO A 319 -3.71 16.76 19.14
CA PRO A 319 -3.44 16.27 17.80
C PRO A 319 -3.35 17.46 16.83
N PRO A 320 -2.44 17.43 15.84
CA PRO A 320 -2.21 18.57 14.97
C PRO A 320 -3.51 18.97 14.27
N SER A 321 -3.84 20.26 14.34
CA SER A 321 -5.06 20.82 13.76
C SER A 321 -4.72 22.00 12.87
N LEU A 322 -5.47 22.13 11.79
CA LEU A 322 -5.31 23.22 10.82
C LEU A 322 -6.65 23.89 10.56
N HIS A 323 -6.57 25.16 10.21
CA HIS A 323 -7.72 25.91 9.71
C HIS A 323 -8.18 25.36 8.35
N ASN A 324 -9.49 25.29 8.11
CA ASN A 324 -10.07 24.75 6.87
C ASN A 324 -9.53 25.41 5.59
N ASP A 325 -9.28 26.72 5.62
CA ASP A 325 -8.70 27.42 4.47
C ASP A 325 -7.24 27.00 4.23
N ASP A 326 -6.47 26.76 5.28
CA ASP A 326 -5.06 26.34 5.16
C ASP A 326 -4.98 24.89 4.66
N ILE A 327 -5.89 24.02 5.10
CA ILE A 327 -6.09 22.67 4.53
C ILE A 327 -6.35 22.77 3.02
N THR A 328 -7.23 23.69 2.61
CA THR A 328 -7.57 23.89 1.20
C THR A 328 -6.38 24.41 0.40
N GLU A 329 -5.61 25.36 0.93
CA GLU A 329 -4.39 25.88 0.28
C GLU A 329 -3.32 24.79 0.12
N ILE A 330 -3.08 23.98 1.16
CA ILE A 330 -2.12 22.87 1.09
C ILE A 330 -2.57 21.83 0.05
N GLN A 331 -3.86 21.47 0.03
CA GLN A 331 -4.43 20.58 -0.98
C GLN A 331 -4.25 21.13 -2.40
N GLN A 332 -4.50 22.41 -2.61
CA GLN A 332 -4.33 23.08 -3.91
C GLN A 332 -2.85 23.15 -4.32
N LEU A 333 -1.94 23.42 -3.39
CA LEU A 333 -0.50 23.39 -3.62
C LEU A 333 -0.07 22.00 -4.09
N VAL A 334 -0.37 20.97 -3.30
CA VAL A 334 0.04 19.59 -3.59
C VAL A 334 -0.55 19.12 -4.92
N ARG A 335 -1.83 19.43 -5.19
CA ARG A 335 -2.45 19.15 -6.50
C ARG A 335 -1.73 19.88 -7.64
N SER A 336 -1.42 21.16 -7.50
CA SER A 336 -0.75 21.96 -8.53
C SER A 336 0.67 21.44 -8.80
N LEU A 337 1.40 21.10 -7.74
CA LEU A 337 2.73 20.51 -7.81
C LEU A 337 2.72 19.19 -8.59
N VAL A 338 1.75 18.31 -8.29
CA VAL A 338 1.61 17.01 -8.96
C VAL A 338 1.19 17.16 -10.42
N THR A 339 0.12 17.91 -10.68
CA THR A 339 -0.52 17.99 -12.01
C THR A 339 0.24 18.87 -13.00
N GLN A 340 0.91 19.92 -12.53
CA GLN A 340 1.58 20.88 -13.42
C GLN A 340 3.08 20.62 -13.55
N SER A 341 3.69 19.92 -12.59
CA SER A 341 5.15 19.70 -12.58
C SER A 341 5.54 18.23 -12.56
N ILE A 342 5.17 17.46 -11.54
CA ILE A 342 5.65 16.07 -11.39
C ILE A 342 5.21 15.18 -12.55
N ILE A 343 3.91 15.12 -12.84
CA ILE A 343 3.38 14.24 -13.89
C ILE A 343 3.94 14.63 -15.27
N PRO A 344 3.89 15.90 -15.70
CA PRO A 344 4.49 16.30 -16.97
C PRO A 344 5.99 16.02 -17.07
N PHE A 345 6.74 16.14 -15.97
CA PHE A 345 8.15 15.77 -15.92
C PHE A 345 8.34 14.26 -16.14
N MET A 346 7.58 13.42 -15.44
CA MET A 346 7.64 11.96 -15.59
C MET A 346 7.24 11.51 -17.00
N GLU A 347 6.17 12.07 -17.56
CA GLU A 347 5.73 11.79 -18.94
C GLU A 347 6.86 12.06 -19.93
N ARG A 348 7.51 13.23 -19.81
CA ARG A 348 8.66 13.59 -20.65
C ARG A 348 9.82 12.60 -20.49
N CYS A 349 10.14 12.22 -19.26
CA CYS A 349 11.19 11.24 -18.99
C CYS A 349 10.87 9.88 -19.64
N VAL A 350 9.62 9.41 -19.54
CA VAL A 350 9.17 8.16 -20.17
C VAL A 350 9.32 8.22 -21.68
N THR A 351 8.88 9.30 -22.33
CA THR A 351 9.06 9.50 -23.78
C THR A 351 10.54 9.45 -24.17
N VAL A 352 11.37 10.25 -23.49
CA VAL A 352 12.79 10.39 -23.82
C VAL A 352 13.55 9.07 -23.62
N TRP A 353 13.39 8.41 -22.47
CA TRP A 353 14.09 7.15 -22.21
C TRP A 353 13.59 6.00 -23.10
N ASN A 354 12.31 6.00 -23.47
CA ASN A 354 11.78 5.04 -24.42
C ASN A 354 12.43 5.21 -25.79
N ASP A 355 12.51 6.44 -26.30
CA ASP A 355 13.09 6.73 -27.61
C ASP A 355 14.60 6.45 -27.63
N GLN A 356 15.31 6.80 -26.57
CA GLN A 356 16.77 6.66 -26.49
C GLN A 356 17.25 5.22 -26.27
N VAL A 357 16.62 4.48 -25.36
CA VAL A 357 17.21 3.22 -24.83
C VAL A 357 16.34 2.00 -25.07
N ALA A 358 15.01 2.14 -24.98
CA ALA A 358 14.12 0.98 -25.03
C ALA A 358 13.64 0.62 -26.44
N SER A 359 13.39 1.61 -27.31
CA SER A 359 12.92 1.43 -28.69
C SER A 359 13.93 0.63 -29.53
N SER A 360 15.22 0.93 -29.40
CA SER A 360 16.33 0.26 -30.09
C SER A 360 16.43 -1.22 -29.74
N ARG A 361 16.03 -1.60 -28.52
CA ARG A 361 16.02 -2.99 -28.03
C ARG A 361 14.76 -3.77 -28.40
N ARG A 362 13.65 -3.10 -28.72
CA ARG A 362 12.40 -3.73 -29.18
C ARG A 362 12.40 -4.05 -30.69
N GLY A 363 13.19 -3.32 -31.49
CA GLY A 363 13.25 -3.48 -32.95
C GLY A 363 14.01 -4.73 -33.45
N ILE A 364 13.73 -5.11 -34.71
CA ILE A 364 14.40 -6.21 -35.43
C ILE A 364 15.93 -6.03 -35.43
N THR A 365 16.40 -4.79 -35.57
CA THR A 365 17.83 -4.42 -35.57
C THR A 365 18.52 -4.66 -34.21
N GLY A 366 17.79 -4.58 -33.09
CA GLY A 366 18.32 -4.87 -31.74
C GLY A 366 18.51 -6.36 -31.46
N ARG A 367 17.73 -7.23 -32.14
CA ARG A 367 17.91 -8.68 -32.08
C ARG A 367 19.18 -9.14 -32.82
N PHE A 368 19.61 -8.40 -33.85
CA PHE A 368 20.86 -8.66 -34.60
C PHE A 368 22.13 -8.09 -33.93
N PHE A 369 22.03 -7.00 -33.17
CA PHE A 369 23.20 -6.37 -32.52
C PHE A 369 23.75 -7.15 -31.30
N SER A 370 22.93 -8.00 -30.67
CA SER A 370 23.40 -8.88 -29.58
C SER A 370 24.14 -10.14 -30.09
N ALA A 371 23.99 -10.48 -31.37
CA ALA A 371 24.64 -11.63 -31.99
C ALA A 371 26.02 -11.30 -32.58
N SER A 372 26.30 -10.04 -32.93
CA SER A 372 27.60 -9.62 -33.51
C SER A 372 28.72 -9.50 -32.49
N ARG A 373 28.43 -9.39 -31.18
CA ARG A 373 29.48 -9.41 -30.13
C ARG A 373 30.08 -10.79 -29.87
N LYS A 374 29.46 -11.88 -30.35
CA LYS A 374 29.97 -13.24 -30.11
C LYS A 374 30.95 -13.75 -31.18
N TYR A 375 31.18 -12.99 -32.27
CA TYR A 375 32.03 -13.46 -33.38
C TYR A 375 33.17 -12.50 -33.79
N PHE A 376 33.36 -11.37 -33.11
CA PHE A 376 34.47 -10.42 -33.37
C PHE A 376 35.39 -10.16 -32.17
N GLY A 377 35.44 -11.10 -31.20
CA GLY A 377 36.32 -11.01 -30.03
C GLY A 377 37.35 -12.14 -29.98
N GLY A 378 38.47 -11.97 -30.67
CA GLY A 378 39.65 -12.85 -30.50
C GLY A 378 40.77 -12.55 -31.50
N GLY A 379 41.86 -11.93 -31.05
CA GLY A 379 43.11 -11.81 -31.82
C GLY A 379 44.00 -10.62 -31.44
N ILE A 380 45.16 -10.93 -30.85
CA ILE A 380 46.21 -10.07 -30.27
C ILE A 380 46.94 -9.20 -31.32
N GLY A 381 47.33 -7.97 -30.95
CA GLY A 381 48.27 -7.13 -31.71
C GLY A 381 48.72 -5.87 -30.94
N SER A 382 50.02 -5.78 -30.69
CA SER A 382 50.74 -4.77 -29.90
C SER A 382 50.85 -3.38 -30.57
N GLY A 383 50.78 -2.32 -29.77
CA GLY A 383 51.47 -1.04 -30.00
C GLY A 383 50.71 0.03 -30.79
N GLY A 384 50.55 1.22 -30.19
CA GLY A 384 50.22 2.43 -30.94
C GLY A 384 49.23 3.37 -30.25
N SER A 385 49.76 4.45 -29.70
CA SER A 385 49.09 5.65 -29.22
C SER A 385 48.20 6.36 -30.26
N ASN A 386 47.23 7.12 -29.73
CA ASN A 386 46.42 8.18 -30.35
C ASN A 386 45.29 7.80 -31.30
N GLY A 387 44.07 8.12 -30.87
CA GLY A 387 42.89 8.21 -31.74
C GLY A 387 41.56 8.11 -31.01
N LEU A 388 41.31 8.94 -29.99
CA LEU A 388 39.94 9.16 -29.49
C LEU A 388 39.11 9.78 -30.62
N LYS A 389 38.37 8.96 -31.37
CA LYS A 389 37.31 9.42 -32.25
C LYS A 389 35.96 9.23 -31.55
N SER A 390 35.50 10.35 -31.00
CA SER A 390 34.11 10.85 -30.99
C SER A 390 33.01 9.77 -30.99
N GLY A 391 32.55 9.42 -29.78
CA GLY A 391 31.24 8.84 -29.55
C GLY A 391 30.28 9.95 -29.10
N ASN A 392 29.20 10.13 -29.85
CA ASN A 392 28.19 11.18 -29.70
C ASN A 392 27.87 11.60 -28.26
N SER A 393 27.90 12.91 -28.05
CA SER A 393 27.41 13.64 -26.88
C SER A 393 26.05 13.11 -26.41
N LEU A 394 26.05 12.50 -25.21
CA LEU A 394 24.90 11.96 -24.48
C LEU A 394 24.27 12.96 -23.50
N LEU A 395 24.60 14.26 -23.62
CA LEU A 395 24.23 15.24 -22.61
C LEU A 395 24.02 16.62 -23.24
N GLY A 396 22.83 16.84 -23.78
CA GLY A 396 22.49 18.12 -24.38
C GLY A 396 21.06 18.18 -24.89
N SER A 397 20.06 17.83 -24.07
CA SER A 397 18.66 18.22 -24.38
C SER A 397 17.66 18.10 -23.22
N ILE A 398 18.05 18.32 -21.96
CA ILE A 398 17.07 18.45 -20.85
C ILE A 398 17.37 19.64 -19.90
N THR A 399 18.55 20.24 -19.93
CA THR A 399 18.86 21.38 -19.07
C THR A 399 18.47 22.71 -19.72
N ASN A 400 17.24 23.17 -19.49
CA ASN A 400 16.91 24.58 -19.63
C ASN A 400 17.25 25.29 -18.30
N SER A 401 18.54 25.38 -17.99
CA SER A 401 19.12 26.24 -16.95
C SER A 401 20.63 26.32 -17.18
N GLY A 402 21.20 27.52 -17.14
CA GLY A 402 22.50 27.86 -17.69
C GLY A 402 23.72 27.14 -17.09
N ASN A 403 24.76 27.01 -17.92
CA ASN A 403 26.18 26.81 -17.62
C ASN A 403 26.55 26.02 -16.35
N THR A 404 26.76 24.70 -16.51
CA THR A 404 27.82 23.96 -15.80
C THR A 404 28.31 22.82 -16.70
N THR A 405 29.63 22.74 -16.92
CA THR A 405 30.29 21.56 -17.48
C THR A 405 30.14 20.42 -16.47
N LEU A 406 29.36 19.39 -16.80
CA LEU A 406 29.00 18.31 -15.88
C LEU A 406 30.18 17.34 -15.68
N ASP A 407 30.82 17.41 -14.50
CA ASP A 407 31.63 16.33 -13.95
C ASP A 407 30.72 15.13 -13.65
N VAL A 408 30.67 14.16 -14.57
CA VAL A 408 29.91 12.92 -14.37
C VAL A 408 30.64 12.07 -13.32
N PRO A 409 30.00 11.68 -12.20
CA PRO A 409 30.63 10.83 -11.19
C PRO A 409 31.11 9.51 -11.79
N VAL A 410 32.29 9.03 -11.38
CA VAL A 410 32.96 7.84 -11.95
C VAL A 410 32.05 6.61 -11.95
N GLY A 411 31.22 6.41 -10.92
CA GLY A 411 30.30 5.27 -10.88
C GLY A 411 28.92 5.48 -11.51
N ALA A 412 28.61 6.66 -12.05
CA ALA A 412 27.31 6.93 -12.69
C ALA A 412 27.06 6.03 -13.91
N MET A 413 28.11 5.62 -14.63
CA MET A 413 28.06 4.69 -15.76
C MET A 413 28.64 3.30 -15.44
N ALA A 414 28.97 3.03 -14.18
CA ALA A 414 29.59 1.76 -13.82
C ALA A 414 28.63 0.59 -14.04
N THR A 415 29.18 -0.48 -14.58
CA THR A 415 28.44 -1.73 -14.86
C THR A 415 28.32 -2.57 -13.61
N TYR A 416 27.33 -3.46 -13.58
CA TYR A 416 27.09 -4.37 -12.45
C TYR A 416 28.33 -5.18 -12.04
N LYS A 417 29.15 -5.62 -13.01
CA LYS A 417 30.37 -6.39 -12.74
C LYS A 417 31.47 -5.60 -12.02
N GLN A 418 31.45 -4.27 -12.11
CA GLN A 418 32.47 -3.42 -11.51
C GLN A 418 32.13 -3.09 -10.05
N LEU A 419 30.88 -2.69 -9.77
CA LEU A 419 30.49 -2.16 -8.45
C LEU A 419 29.44 -3.02 -7.71
N GLY A 420 28.93 -4.09 -8.32
CA GLY A 420 27.83 -4.88 -7.75
C GLY A 420 26.45 -4.21 -7.85
N PHE A 421 26.37 -3.06 -8.52
CA PHE A 421 25.14 -2.35 -8.87
C PHE A 421 25.30 -1.68 -10.24
N TYR A 422 24.17 -1.33 -10.86
CA TYR A 422 24.16 -0.54 -12.09
C TYR A 422 24.15 0.95 -11.75
N GLY A 423 25.13 1.71 -12.26
CA GLY A 423 25.13 3.16 -12.16
C GLY A 423 23.90 3.79 -12.84
N TYR A 424 23.42 4.93 -12.34
CA TYR A 424 22.12 5.50 -12.72
C TYR A 424 22.00 5.92 -14.21
N LEU A 425 23.11 6.05 -14.93
CA LEU A 425 23.18 6.37 -16.37
C LEU A 425 23.34 5.13 -17.26
N THR A 426 23.52 3.93 -16.69
CA THR A 426 23.58 2.72 -17.50
C THR A 426 22.26 2.49 -18.24
N PRO A 427 22.28 1.89 -19.44
CA PRO A 427 21.06 1.51 -20.15
C PRO A 427 20.11 0.66 -19.31
N GLU A 428 20.63 -0.28 -18.53
CA GLU A 428 19.86 -1.19 -17.68
C GLU A 428 19.14 -0.42 -16.56
N ALA A 429 19.85 0.49 -15.86
CA ALA A 429 19.22 1.35 -14.85
C ALA A 429 18.19 2.30 -15.46
N THR A 430 18.46 2.83 -16.66
CA THR A 430 17.54 3.74 -17.36
C THR A 430 16.26 3.02 -17.79
N ILE A 431 16.35 1.81 -18.34
CA ILE A 431 15.18 1.00 -18.69
C ILE A 431 14.40 0.58 -17.43
N ARG A 432 15.09 0.28 -16.31
CA ARG A 432 14.42 -0.02 -15.04
C ARG A 432 13.60 1.17 -14.55
N ARG A 433 14.21 2.36 -14.54
CA ARG A 433 13.55 3.62 -14.14
C ARG A 433 12.41 3.99 -15.08
N LEU A 434 12.56 3.75 -16.39
CA LEU A 434 11.48 3.89 -17.37
C LEU A 434 10.27 3.00 -17.02
N ALA A 435 10.50 1.74 -16.68
CA ALA A 435 9.43 0.82 -16.30
C ALA A 435 8.74 1.23 -14.99
N ASP A 436 9.51 1.66 -13.99
CA ASP A 436 8.99 2.13 -12.71
C ASP A 436 8.17 3.43 -12.88
N TYR A 437 8.63 4.40 -13.70
CA TYR A 437 7.87 5.61 -14.03
C TYR A 437 6.59 5.29 -14.80
N ALA A 438 6.63 4.38 -15.76
CA ALA A 438 5.44 3.93 -16.48
C ALA A 438 4.41 3.31 -15.52
N PHE A 439 4.86 2.55 -14.52
CA PHE A 439 3.99 1.99 -13.49
C PHE A 439 3.34 3.10 -12.63
N MET A 440 4.13 4.09 -12.19
CA MET A 440 3.64 5.24 -11.44
C MET A 440 2.65 6.09 -12.26
N LEU A 441 2.82 6.16 -13.59
CA LEU A 441 1.89 6.82 -14.53
C LEU A 441 0.71 5.92 -14.95
N ARG A 442 0.54 4.76 -14.32
CA ARG A 442 -0.58 3.81 -14.55
C ARG A 442 -0.58 3.16 -15.94
N ASP A 443 0.50 3.29 -16.71
CA ASP A 443 0.70 2.54 -17.96
C ASP A 443 1.30 1.15 -17.67
N TYR A 444 0.48 0.31 -17.05
CA TYR A 444 0.91 -1.01 -16.58
C TYR A 444 1.29 -1.95 -17.72
N LYS A 445 0.67 -1.81 -18.90
CA LYS A 445 1.00 -2.66 -20.07
C LYS A 445 2.40 -2.33 -20.60
N PHE A 446 2.70 -1.04 -20.73
CA PHE A 446 4.03 -0.60 -21.15
C PHE A 446 5.08 -0.94 -20.08
N ALA A 447 4.76 -0.74 -18.79
CA ALA A 447 5.63 -1.13 -17.68
C ALA A 447 6.01 -2.62 -17.74
N HIS A 448 5.02 -3.53 -17.86
CA HIS A 448 5.26 -4.96 -18.03
C HIS A 448 6.24 -5.25 -19.18
N SER A 449 5.97 -4.71 -20.37
CA SER A 449 6.83 -4.95 -21.53
C SER A 449 8.27 -4.44 -21.32
N THR A 450 8.43 -3.39 -20.52
CA THR A 450 9.73 -2.77 -20.24
C THR A 450 10.51 -3.58 -19.20
N TYR A 451 9.87 -4.13 -18.16
CA TYR A 451 10.51 -5.07 -17.24
C TYR A 451 10.97 -6.34 -17.94
N ASP A 452 10.20 -6.84 -18.91
CA ASP A 452 10.54 -8.05 -19.66
C ASP A 452 11.86 -7.92 -20.43
N LEU A 453 12.15 -6.73 -20.97
CA LEU A 453 13.40 -6.44 -21.68
C LEU A 453 14.65 -6.66 -20.82
N LEU A 454 14.55 -6.43 -19.51
CA LEU A 454 15.69 -6.45 -18.59
C LEU A 454 16.06 -7.85 -18.09
N LYS A 455 15.14 -8.82 -18.17
CA LYS A 455 15.31 -10.15 -17.56
C LYS A 455 16.60 -10.83 -18.01
N ARG A 456 16.88 -10.79 -19.31
CA ARG A 456 18.06 -11.44 -19.90
C ARG A 456 19.36 -10.78 -19.44
N ASP A 457 19.38 -9.45 -19.34
CA ASP A 457 20.59 -8.72 -18.94
C ASP A 457 20.93 -9.00 -17.48
N PHE A 458 19.93 -8.95 -16.59
CA PHE A 458 20.12 -9.27 -15.17
C PHE A 458 20.49 -10.74 -14.93
N LEU A 459 19.94 -11.67 -15.71
CA LEU A 459 20.32 -13.08 -15.65
C LEU A 459 21.79 -13.29 -16.09
N ASN A 460 22.20 -12.65 -17.19
CA ASN A 460 23.56 -12.76 -17.71
C ASN A 460 24.61 -12.21 -16.73
N ASP A 461 24.29 -11.10 -16.06
CA ASP A 461 25.16 -10.48 -15.07
C ASP A 461 25.05 -11.13 -13.68
N LYS A 462 24.16 -12.12 -13.51
CA LYS A 462 23.85 -12.75 -12.22
C LYS A 462 23.41 -11.74 -11.16
N ALA A 463 22.74 -10.67 -11.60
CA ALA A 463 22.18 -9.63 -10.76
C ALA A 463 20.85 -10.09 -10.16
N TRP A 464 20.89 -11.03 -9.21
CA TRP A 464 19.71 -11.75 -8.72
C TRP A 464 18.62 -10.85 -8.14
N SER A 465 18.97 -9.84 -7.34
CA SER A 465 17.97 -8.92 -6.77
C SER A 465 17.28 -8.07 -7.85
N TYR A 466 18.01 -7.67 -8.89
CA TYR A 466 17.45 -6.97 -10.05
C TYR A 466 16.52 -7.88 -10.87
N LEU A 467 16.93 -9.14 -11.08
CA LEU A 467 16.11 -10.13 -11.78
C LEU A 467 14.80 -10.37 -11.03
N ALA A 468 14.86 -10.64 -9.72
CA ALA A 468 13.70 -10.91 -8.90
C ALA A 468 12.72 -9.72 -8.88
N ALA A 469 13.23 -8.50 -8.66
CA ALA A 469 12.41 -7.29 -8.62
C ALA A 469 11.77 -6.95 -9.97
N SER A 470 12.44 -7.23 -11.10
CA SER A 470 11.83 -7.04 -12.42
C SER A 470 10.79 -8.09 -12.74
N GLN A 471 10.97 -9.34 -12.30
CA GLN A 471 9.98 -10.39 -12.48
C GLN A 471 8.74 -10.18 -11.60
N GLU A 472 8.92 -9.78 -10.34
CA GLU A 472 7.84 -9.36 -9.43
C GLU A 472 7.01 -8.25 -10.08
N MET A 473 7.65 -7.15 -10.48
CA MET A 473 6.93 -6.01 -11.04
C MET A 473 6.33 -6.29 -12.41
N ALA A 474 6.92 -7.18 -13.22
CA ALA A 474 6.30 -7.65 -14.45
C ALA A 474 4.97 -8.37 -14.17
N ALA A 475 4.93 -9.28 -13.19
CA ALA A 475 3.71 -9.97 -12.81
C ALA A 475 2.65 -9.02 -12.23
N ILE A 476 3.05 -8.13 -11.32
CA ILE A 476 2.17 -7.12 -10.72
C ILE A 476 1.59 -6.20 -11.81
N SER A 477 2.40 -5.76 -12.78
CA SER A 477 1.96 -4.93 -13.89
C SER A 477 0.88 -5.61 -14.74
N ILE A 478 1.03 -6.91 -15.03
CA ILE A 478 -0.01 -7.68 -15.74
C ILE A 478 -1.31 -7.68 -14.92
N LEU A 479 -1.24 -8.02 -13.63
CA LEU A 479 -2.42 -8.10 -12.77
C LEU A 479 -3.13 -6.75 -12.61
N MET A 480 -2.36 -5.66 -12.46
CA MET A 480 -2.89 -4.29 -12.37
C MET A 480 -3.62 -3.87 -13.66
N SER A 481 -3.14 -4.30 -14.83
CA SER A 481 -3.72 -3.95 -16.14
C SER A 481 -5.10 -4.57 -16.41
N ILE A 482 -5.50 -5.59 -15.65
CA ILE A 482 -6.74 -6.35 -15.87
C ILE A 482 -7.89 -5.74 -15.08
N ASN A 483 -8.80 -5.02 -15.73
CA ASN A 483 -9.93 -4.36 -15.07
C ASN A 483 -11.26 -5.05 -15.41
N PRO A 484 -11.83 -5.89 -14.53
CA PRO A 484 -13.17 -6.43 -14.74
C PRO A 484 -14.23 -5.32 -14.65
N PRO A 485 -15.30 -5.35 -15.47
CA PRO A 485 -15.66 -6.38 -16.45
C PRO A 485 -14.93 -6.30 -17.79
N GLN A 486 -14.21 -5.21 -18.06
CA GLN A 486 -13.63 -4.93 -19.39
C GLN A 486 -12.59 -5.97 -19.81
N SER A 487 -11.86 -6.52 -18.84
CA SER A 487 -10.86 -7.56 -19.04
C SER A 487 -10.89 -8.58 -17.89
N ILE A 488 -10.75 -9.86 -18.22
CA ILE A 488 -10.64 -10.97 -17.27
C ILE A 488 -9.33 -11.70 -17.56
N LEU A 489 -8.62 -12.13 -16.52
CA LEU A 489 -7.37 -12.88 -16.68
C LEU A 489 -7.60 -14.21 -17.40
N SER A 490 -6.89 -14.41 -18.53
CA SER A 490 -6.93 -15.67 -19.27
C SER A 490 -6.13 -16.77 -18.56
N THR A 491 -6.59 -18.02 -18.69
CA THR A 491 -5.86 -19.19 -18.16
C THR A 491 -4.44 -19.28 -18.73
N LYS A 492 -4.25 -18.95 -20.01
CA LYS A 492 -2.94 -18.99 -20.67
C LYS A 492 -1.96 -17.97 -20.08
N THR A 493 -2.39 -16.72 -19.90
CA THR A 493 -1.55 -15.67 -19.29
C THR A 493 -1.19 -16.05 -17.85
N ARG A 494 -2.13 -16.65 -17.13
CA ARG A 494 -1.95 -17.10 -15.74
C ARG A 494 -0.87 -18.18 -15.62
N THR A 495 -0.96 -19.26 -16.40
CA THR A 495 -0.05 -20.42 -16.31
C THR A 495 1.28 -20.20 -17.04
N ASP A 496 1.27 -19.54 -18.19
CA ASP A 496 2.45 -19.50 -19.07
C ASP A 496 3.33 -18.27 -18.77
N ILE A 497 2.79 -17.27 -18.07
CA ILE A 497 3.48 -15.99 -17.85
C ILE A 497 3.55 -15.65 -16.36
N ILE A 498 2.40 -15.47 -15.69
CA ILE A 498 2.37 -14.97 -14.30
C ILE A 498 2.98 -15.99 -13.34
N GLU A 499 2.58 -17.26 -13.43
CA GLU A 499 3.09 -18.30 -12.52
C GLU A 499 4.61 -18.49 -12.63
N PRO A 500 5.23 -18.63 -13.83
CA PRO A 500 6.68 -18.69 -13.98
C PRO A 500 7.40 -17.43 -13.48
N LEU A 501 6.81 -16.25 -13.67
CA LEU A 501 7.38 -15.00 -13.17
C LEU A 501 7.46 -14.98 -11.65
N LEU A 502 6.36 -15.33 -10.98
CA LEU A 502 6.28 -15.36 -9.53
C LEU A 502 7.14 -16.46 -8.92
N ASP A 503 7.12 -17.67 -9.49
CA ASP A 503 7.95 -18.78 -9.00
C ASP A 503 9.44 -18.44 -9.09
N SER A 504 9.88 -17.86 -10.22
CA SER A 504 11.26 -17.41 -10.40
C SER A 504 11.62 -16.26 -9.45
N ALA A 505 10.74 -15.25 -9.29
CA ALA A 505 11.00 -14.11 -8.41
C ALA A 505 11.13 -14.54 -6.94
N ILE A 506 10.18 -15.31 -6.44
CA ILE A 506 10.13 -15.78 -5.05
C ILE A 506 11.34 -16.68 -4.76
N TYR A 507 11.62 -17.65 -5.64
CA TYR A 507 12.80 -18.50 -5.49
C TYR A 507 14.09 -17.68 -5.47
N THR A 508 14.22 -16.68 -6.35
CA THR A 508 15.41 -15.84 -6.42
C THR A 508 15.56 -15.00 -5.15
N TYR A 509 14.49 -14.38 -4.66
CA TYR A 509 14.52 -13.64 -3.40
C TYR A 509 14.96 -14.50 -2.23
N ILE A 510 14.39 -15.70 -2.06
CA ILE A 510 14.69 -16.58 -0.91
C ILE A 510 16.07 -17.22 -1.07
N SER A 511 16.31 -17.92 -2.19
CA SER A 511 17.45 -18.84 -2.34
C SER A 511 18.70 -18.20 -2.93
N ARG A 512 18.60 -17.04 -3.60
CA ARG A 512 19.73 -16.41 -4.31
C ARG A 512 20.13 -15.06 -3.72
N SER A 513 19.16 -14.30 -3.24
CA SER A 513 19.37 -12.96 -2.70
C SER A 513 19.28 -12.88 -1.17
N SER A 514 18.73 -13.90 -0.49
CA SER A 514 18.51 -13.89 0.97
C SER A 514 17.61 -12.74 1.44
N MET A 515 16.56 -12.43 0.68
CA MET A 515 15.63 -11.32 0.88
C MET A 515 14.18 -11.83 1.14
N PRO A 516 13.92 -12.54 2.25
CA PRO A 516 12.61 -13.14 2.53
C PRO A 516 11.47 -12.12 2.65
N THR A 517 11.75 -10.90 3.12
CA THR A 517 10.72 -9.85 3.25
C THR A 517 10.24 -9.34 1.88
N TYR A 518 11.12 -9.34 0.87
CA TYR A 518 10.73 -9.04 -0.51
C TYR A 518 9.94 -10.19 -1.15
N ALA A 519 10.30 -11.45 -0.83
CA ALA A 519 9.51 -12.60 -1.23
C ALA A 519 8.08 -12.52 -0.66
N LEU A 520 7.95 -12.14 0.62
CA LEU A 520 6.65 -11.95 1.26
C LEU A 520 5.84 -10.83 0.59
N ARG A 521 6.44 -9.66 0.33
CA ARG A 521 5.81 -8.58 -0.44
C ARG A 521 5.28 -9.08 -1.78
N CYS A 522 6.13 -9.78 -2.54
CA CYS A 522 5.78 -10.32 -3.85
C CYS A 522 4.57 -11.26 -3.77
N ILE A 523 4.57 -12.17 -2.77
CA ILE A 523 3.46 -13.09 -2.52
C ILE A 523 2.17 -12.34 -2.18
N LEU A 524 2.20 -11.45 -1.19
CA LEU A 524 1.00 -10.78 -0.69
C LEU A 524 0.35 -9.91 -1.75
N ILE A 525 1.14 -9.07 -2.45
CA ILE A 525 0.60 -8.21 -3.50
C ILE A 525 0.00 -9.07 -4.62
N SER A 526 0.71 -10.12 -5.05
CA SER A 526 0.25 -10.98 -6.14
C SER A 526 -1.01 -11.77 -5.76
N SER A 527 -1.07 -12.34 -4.55
CA SER A 527 -2.26 -13.08 -4.08
C SER A 527 -3.47 -12.18 -3.97
N GLU A 528 -3.30 -10.95 -3.45
CA GLU A 528 -4.41 -10.01 -3.33
C GLU A 528 -4.87 -9.51 -4.70
N LEU A 529 -3.94 -9.23 -5.62
CA LEU A 529 -4.30 -8.83 -6.98
C LEU A 529 -4.98 -9.95 -7.77
N LEU A 530 -4.59 -11.21 -7.58
CA LEU A 530 -5.27 -12.38 -8.18
C LEU A 530 -6.74 -12.48 -7.75
N CYS A 531 -7.10 -11.99 -6.56
CA CYS A 531 -8.50 -11.88 -6.14
C CYS A 531 -9.29 -10.80 -6.91
N THR A 532 -8.61 -9.91 -7.64
CA THR A 532 -9.23 -8.76 -8.33
C THR A 532 -9.43 -8.94 -9.84
N VAL A 533 -8.85 -10.00 -10.44
CA VAL A 533 -8.79 -10.15 -11.92
C VAL A 533 -9.99 -10.87 -12.56
N GLY A 534 -11.07 -11.07 -11.80
CA GLY A 534 -12.33 -11.63 -12.30
C GLY A 534 -12.29 -13.10 -12.71
N SER A 535 -11.19 -13.81 -12.48
CA SER A 535 -11.05 -15.25 -12.72
C SER A 535 -11.25 -16.03 -11.42
N PRO A 536 -12.27 -16.90 -11.30
CA PRO A 536 -12.51 -17.68 -10.08
C PRO A 536 -11.34 -18.58 -9.67
N LEU A 537 -10.62 -19.15 -10.66
CA LEU A 537 -9.47 -20.00 -10.41
C LEU A 537 -8.28 -19.19 -9.89
N ALA A 538 -8.04 -18.00 -10.45
CA ALA A 538 -6.97 -17.11 -9.99
C ALA A 538 -7.23 -16.63 -8.55
N ALA A 539 -8.44 -16.13 -8.28
CA ALA A 539 -8.83 -15.59 -6.98
C ALA A 539 -8.83 -16.64 -5.86
N SER A 540 -9.01 -17.91 -6.22
CA SER A 540 -9.10 -18.99 -5.23
C SER A 540 -7.85 -19.86 -5.22
N TYR A 541 -7.60 -20.61 -6.28
CA TYR A 541 -6.53 -21.62 -6.30
C TYR A 541 -5.15 -20.96 -6.33
N ASP A 542 -4.91 -20.01 -7.22
CA ASP A 542 -3.58 -19.40 -7.35
C ASP A 542 -3.26 -18.48 -6.18
N ALA A 543 -4.22 -17.64 -5.74
CA ALA A 543 -4.03 -16.82 -4.56
C ALA A 543 -3.68 -17.68 -3.33
N THR A 544 -4.40 -18.79 -3.13
CA THR A 544 -4.09 -19.76 -2.06
C THR A 544 -2.72 -20.40 -2.23
N LYS A 545 -2.34 -20.80 -3.45
CA LYS A 545 -1.01 -21.39 -3.73
C LYS A 545 0.10 -20.48 -3.21
N TRP A 546 0.03 -19.18 -3.50
CA TRP A 546 1.06 -18.23 -3.07
C TRP A 546 1.03 -17.96 -1.57
N LEU A 547 -0.16 -17.82 -0.97
CA LEU A 547 -0.28 -17.64 0.49
C LEU A 547 0.27 -18.85 1.26
N LEU A 548 -0.01 -20.08 0.80
CA LEU A 548 0.57 -21.30 1.36
C LEU A 548 2.08 -21.29 1.27
N LYS A 549 2.65 -20.85 0.13
CA LYS A 549 4.09 -20.71 -0.03
C LYS A 549 4.71 -19.76 1.00
N ALA A 550 4.03 -18.67 1.38
CA ALA A 550 4.51 -17.79 2.45
C ALA A 550 4.50 -18.47 3.84
N LEU A 551 3.53 -19.34 4.10
CA LEU A 551 3.48 -20.14 5.34
C LEU A 551 4.57 -21.22 5.37
N ASP A 552 4.76 -21.94 4.26
CA ASP A 552 5.75 -23.02 4.13
C ASP A 552 7.19 -22.49 4.29
N GLU A 553 7.47 -21.33 3.70
CA GLU A 553 8.75 -20.63 3.80
C GLU A 553 8.91 -19.82 5.10
N LYS A 554 7.91 -19.87 6.01
CA LYS A 554 7.90 -19.20 7.33
C LYS A 554 8.24 -17.70 7.25
N LEU A 555 7.64 -17.01 6.28
CA LEU A 555 7.96 -15.60 6.01
C LEU A 555 7.31 -14.61 6.99
N VAL A 556 6.34 -15.08 7.78
CA VAL A 556 5.59 -14.29 8.78
C VAL A 556 5.85 -14.84 10.18
N GLY A 557 5.67 -13.99 11.19
CA GLY A 557 5.66 -14.44 12.57
C GLY A 557 4.31 -15.07 12.95
N ARG A 558 4.07 -15.24 14.25
CA ARG A 558 2.96 -16.05 14.76
C ARG A 558 1.59 -15.43 14.46
N LEU A 559 1.44 -14.13 14.68
CA LEU A 559 0.17 -13.43 14.44
C LEU A 559 -0.06 -13.27 12.93
N GLY A 560 1.00 -12.97 12.17
CA GLY A 560 0.94 -12.99 10.71
C GLY A 560 0.52 -14.36 10.14
N TYR A 561 1.00 -15.46 10.74
CA TYR A 561 0.63 -16.82 10.34
C TYR A 561 -0.87 -17.08 10.50
N ALA A 562 -1.45 -16.73 11.66
CA ALA A 562 -2.88 -16.83 11.92
C ALA A 562 -3.70 -15.98 10.93
N LEU A 563 -3.29 -14.73 10.69
CA LEU A 563 -3.93 -13.85 9.70
C LEU A 563 -3.89 -14.43 8.28
N LEU A 564 -2.75 -14.97 7.84
CA LEU A 564 -2.62 -15.53 6.49
C LEU A 564 -3.50 -16.78 6.32
N MET A 565 -3.72 -17.59 7.36
CA MET A 565 -4.70 -18.68 7.30
C MET A 565 -6.14 -18.17 7.11
N GLU A 566 -6.51 -17.06 7.77
CA GLU A 566 -7.79 -16.40 7.49
C GLU A 566 -7.88 -15.89 6.06
N ARG A 567 -6.77 -15.36 5.52
CA ARG A 567 -6.72 -14.92 4.12
C ARG A 567 -6.87 -16.05 3.13
N ILE A 568 -6.31 -17.22 3.41
CA ILE A 568 -6.55 -18.42 2.60
C ILE A 568 -8.04 -18.81 2.62
N SER A 569 -8.69 -18.74 3.78
CA SER A 569 -10.14 -18.94 3.87
C SER A 569 -10.89 -17.96 2.97
N ASN A 570 -10.56 -16.67 3.05
CA ASN A 570 -11.17 -15.63 2.22
C ASN A 570 -10.98 -15.90 0.72
N ALA A 571 -9.79 -16.32 0.28
CA ALA A 571 -9.52 -16.67 -1.11
C ALA A 571 -10.42 -17.83 -1.61
N TYR A 572 -10.69 -18.84 -0.77
CA TYR A 572 -11.65 -19.89 -1.11
C TYR A 572 -13.10 -19.38 -1.19
N GLY A 573 -13.49 -18.44 -0.33
CA GLY A 573 -14.83 -17.85 -0.30
C GLY A 573 -15.16 -17.04 -1.56
N VAL A 574 -14.20 -16.28 -2.07
CA VAL A 574 -14.38 -15.37 -3.23
C VAL A 574 -14.70 -16.12 -4.54
N HIS A 575 -14.35 -17.42 -4.65
CA HIS A 575 -14.63 -18.21 -5.84
C HIS A 575 -16.11 -18.20 -6.25
N GLY A 576 -17.01 -18.42 -5.29
CA GLY A 576 -18.45 -18.53 -5.54
C GLY A 576 -19.00 -17.23 -6.09
N GLU A 577 -18.63 -16.12 -5.46
CA GLU A 577 -19.05 -14.76 -5.79
C GLU A 577 -18.63 -14.36 -7.21
N ILE A 578 -17.35 -14.53 -7.56
CA ILE A 578 -16.86 -14.23 -8.93
C ILE A 578 -17.54 -15.14 -9.96
N SER A 579 -17.74 -16.41 -9.65
CA SER A 579 -18.42 -17.34 -10.56
C SER A 579 -19.87 -16.97 -10.82
N GLU A 580 -20.57 -16.45 -9.80
CA GLU A 580 -21.93 -15.96 -9.95
C GLU A 580 -21.99 -14.66 -10.74
N ILE A 581 -21.12 -13.70 -10.43
CA ILE A 581 -20.98 -12.44 -11.19
C ILE A 581 -20.77 -12.73 -12.68
N ASN A 582 -19.86 -13.66 -13.01
CA ASN A 582 -19.60 -14.03 -14.40
C ASN A 582 -20.77 -14.77 -15.07
N ARG A 583 -21.53 -15.59 -14.32
CA ARG A 583 -22.75 -16.24 -14.83
C ARG A 583 -23.85 -15.24 -15.13
N ASN A 584 -24.10 -14.30 -14.22
CA ASN A 584 -25.12 -13.26 -14.39
C ASN A 584 -24.79 -12.34 -15.58
N ARG A 585 -23.52 -12.01 -15.78
CA ARG A 585 -23.05 -11.27 -16.97
C ARG A 585 -23.33 -12.01 -18.28
N ARG A 586 -23.03 -13.31 -18.35
CA ARG A 586 -23.32 -14.12 -19.56
C ARG A 586 -24.80 -14.22 -19.88
N ARG A 587 -25.67 -14.07 -18.89
CA ARG A 587 -27.14 -14.14 -19.04
C ARG A 587 -27.77 -12.81 -19.46
N GLY A 588 -27.00 -11.73 -19.61
CA GLY A 588 -27.52 -10.41 -20.04
C GLY A 588 -28.42 -9.71 -19.01
N THR A 589 -28.58 -10.26 -17.81
CA THR A 589 -29.30 -9.61 -16.72
C THR A 589 -28.35 -8.62 -16.04
N ALA A 590 -28.42 -7.35 -16.41
CA ALA A 590 -27.95 -6.29 -15.52
C ALA A 590 -28.69 -6.44 -14.18
N SER A 591 -27.97 -6.30 -13.06
CA SER A 591 -28.60 -6.23 -11.74
C SER A 591 -29.73 -5.19 -11.75
N PRO A 592 -30.84 -5.39 -11.02
CA PRO A 592 -31.89 -4.39 -10.94
C PRO A 592 -31.29 -3.12 -10.34
N ALA A 593 -31.40 -2.01 -11.06
CA ALA A 593 -31.26 -0.69 -10.47
C ALA A 593 -32.31 -0.55 -9.36
N LEU A 594 -31.89 0.02 -8.24
CA LEU A 594 -32.77 0.44 -7.15
C LEU A 594 -33.62 1.61 -7.64
N ASP A 595 -34.83 1.33 -8.15
CA ASP A 595 -35.86 2.36 -8.30
C ASP A 595 -36.63 2.48 -6.98
N GLN A 596 -36.41 3.60 -6.29
CA GLN A 596 -37.36 4.13 -5.33
C GLN A 596 -38.57 4.71 -6.09
N ASN A 597 -39.75 4.52 -5.50
CA ASN A 597 -41.08 5.04 -5.86
C ASN A 597 -41.86 4.32 -6.96
N ASN A 598 -42.84 3.49 -6.56
CA ASN A 598 -44.23 3.96 -6.54
C ASN A 598 -45.17 2.95 -5.84
N ASN A 599 -45.98 3.46 -4.92
CA ASN A 599 -47.23 2.85 -4.49
C ASN A 599 -48.14 2.67 -5.71
N THR A 600 -48.62 1.46 -5.99
CA THR A 600 -50.06 1.19 -6.19
C THR A 600 -50.32 -0.31 -6.08
N SER A 601 -51.25 -0.66 -5.20
CA SER A 601 -51.88 -1.97 -5.10
C SER A 601 -52.49 -2.40 -6.44
N ASN A 602 -52.30 -3.65 -6.86
CA ASN A 602 -53.42 -4.49 -7.27
C ASN A 602 -53.06 -5.98 -7.38
N ASN A 603 -54.01 -6.75 -6.89
CA ASN A 603 -54.06 -8.19 -6.72
C ASN A 603 -54.31 -8.88 -8.06
N THR A 604 -53.63 -9.99 -8.38
CA THR A 604 -54.25 -11.16 -9.02
C THR A 604 -53.31 -12.38 -8.98
N ASN A 605 -53.82 -13.42 -8.33
CA ASN A 605 -53.34 -14.80 -8.38
C ASN A 605 -53.09 -15.28 -9.82
N THR A 606 -51.88 -15.79 -10.09
CA THR A 606 -51.74 -16.95 -10.98
C THR A 606 -50.73 -17.94 -10.41
N ASN A 607 -51.25 -19.12 -10.13
CA ASN A 607 -50.52 -20.34 -9.82
C ASN A 607 -49.45 -20.64 -10.88
N ARG A 608 -48.19 -20.38 -10.58
CA ARG A 608 -47.06 -21.13 -11.14
C ARG A 608 -46.22 -21.64 -9.99
N LYS A 609 -46.53 -22.86 -9.55
CA LYS A 609 -45.60 -23.76 -8.86
C LYS A 609 -44.40 -23.98 -9.78
N THR A 610 -43.47 -23.04 -9.84
CA THR A 610 -42.15 -23.28 -10.41
C THR A 610 -41.37 -24.09 -9.40
N LYS A 611 -41.01 -25.31 -9.81
CA LYS A 611 -40.02 -26.20 -9.18
C LYS A 611 -38.67 -25.47 -9.03
N VAL A 612 -38.57 -24.57 -8.07
CA VAL A 612 -37.34 -23.88 -7.65
C VAL A 612 -36.89 -24.43 -6.28
N SER A 613 -37.79 -25.07 -5.52
CA SER A 613 -37.49 -25.70 -4.23
C SER A 613 -36.50 -26.86 -4.34
N ASP A 614 -36.49 -27.61 -5.43
CA ASP A 614 -35.70 -28.84 -5.54
C ASP A 614 -34.27 -28.58 -6.06
N LEU A 615 -33.98 -27.38 -6.60
CA LEU A 615 -32.63 -27.02 -7.03
C LEU A 615 -31.80 -26.37 -5.91
N ILE A 616 -32.46 -25.84 -4.88
CA ILE A 616 -31.81 -25.12 -3.76
C ILE A 616 -31.37 -26.09 -2.64
N GLN A 617 -31.97 -27.27 -2.52
CA GLN A 617 -31.57 -28.27 -1.52
C GLN A 617 -30.34 -29.12 -1.92
N SER A 618 -29.90 -29.07 -3.17
CA SER A 618 -28.72 -29.84 -3.65
C SER A 618 -27.37 -29.11 -3.49
N THR A 619 -27.36 -27.91 -2.92
CA THR A 619 -26.15 -27.08 -2.76
C THR A 619 -25.97 -26.50 -1.36
N SER A 620 -26.42 -27.21 -0.31
CA SER A 620 -25.98 -26.95 1.06
C SER A 620 -24.49 -27.29 1.23
N GLY A 621 -23.64 -26.29 1.03
CA GLY A 621 -22.20 -26.32 1.32
C GLY A 621 -21.34 -26.95 0.22
N GLY A 622 -21.13 -26.23 -0.90
CA GLY A 622 -20.13 -26.62 -1.91
C GLY A 622 -18.73 -26.84 -1.32
N THR A 623 -17.93 -27.71 -1.94
CA THR A 623 -16.59 -28.12 -1.47
C THR A 623 -15.67 -26.94 -1.13
N ARG A 624 -15.79 -25.80 -1.82
CA ARG A 624 -14.99 -24.60 -1.60
C ARG A 624 -15.38 -23.83 -0.33
N HIS A 625 -16.68 -23.72 -0.01
CA HIS A 625 -17.15 -23.09 1.24
C HIS A 625 -16.75 -23.94 2.45
N ARG A 626 -16.82 -25.28 2.33
CA ARG A 626 -16.29 -26.20 3.34
C ARG A 626 -14.78 -26.02 3.51
N LYS A 627 -14.01 -25.87 2.42
CA LYS A 627 -12.58 -25.56 2.51
C LYS A 627 -12.31 -24.23 3.22
N ALA A 628 -13.07 -23.17 2.90
CA ALA A 628 -12.94 -21.89 3.58
C ALA A 628 -13.21 -22.02 5.10
N ALA A 629 -14.29 -22.70 5.48
CA ALA A 629 -14.60 -22.96 6.89
C ALA A 629 -13.53 -23.80 7.60
N PHE A 630 -12.94 -24.79 6.92
CA PHE A 630 -11.82 -25.55 7.44
C PHE A 630 -10.61 -24.66 7.74
N TRP A 631 -10.26 -23.76 6.83
CA TRP A 631 -9.16 -22.80 7.04
C TRP A 631 -9.42 -21.82 8.18
N LEU A 632 -10.68 -21.45 8.43
CA LEU A 632 -11.04 -20.66 9.62
C LEU A 632 -10.81 -21.44 10.91
N LEU A 633 -11.07 -22.75 10.94
CA LEU A 633 -10.77 -23.58 12.11
C LEU A 633 -9.27 -23.72 12.36
N LEU A 634 -8.46 -23.80 11.30
CA LEU A 634 -7.00 -23.76 11.43
C LEU A 634 -6.52 -22.40 11.95
N ALA A 635 -7.03 -21.30 11.40
CA ALA A 635 -6.72 -19.96 11.90
C ALA A 635 -7.13 -19.79 13.37
N ALA A 636 -8.31 -20.29 13.76
CA ALA A 636 -8.79 -20.26 15.14
C ALA A 636 -7.85 -21.01 16.10
N ARG A 637 -7.22 -22.10 15.66
CA ARG A 637 -6.20 -22.81 16.44
C ARG A 637 -4.95 -21.93 16.64
N GLU A 638 -4.47 -21.29 15.59
CA GLU A 638 -3.29 -20.42 15.68
C GLU A 638 -3.54 -19.20 16.56
N TRP A 639 -4.74 -18.61 16.51
CA TRP A 639 -5.17 -17.55 17.43
C TRP A 639 -5.31 -18.02 18.87
N TYR A 640 -5.80 -19.25 19.08
CA TYR A 640 -5.87 -19.84 20.42
C TYR A 640 -4.47 -19.99 21.02
N ASP A 641 -3.53 -20.48 20.21
CA ASP A 641 -2.14 -20.62 20.60
C ASP A 641 -1.53 -19.23 20.90
N ALA A 642 -1.93 -18.18 20.17
CA ALA A 642 -1.54 -16.79 20.42
C ALA A 642 -2.19 -16.13 21.66
N ASN A 643 -3.19 -16.79 22.29
CA ASN A 643 -4.04 -16.28 23.38
C ASN A 643 -5.05 -15.18 22.99
N ASP A 644 -5.38 -15.03 21.71
CA ASP A 644 -6.35 -14.02 21.23
C ASP A 644 -7.76 -14.62 21.10
N TYR A 645 -8.46 -14.77 22.22
CA TYR A 645 -9.71 -15.52 22.28
C TYR A 645 -10.88 -14.90 21.50
N LYS A 646 -10.92 -13.57 21.33
CA LYS A 646 -11.99 -12.95 20.51
C LYS A 646 -11.79 -13.26 19.03
N GLN A 647 -10.54 -13.39 18.57
CA GLN A 647 -10.25 -13.83 17.20
C GLN A 647 -10.60 -15.31 17.00
N VAL A 648 -10.37 -16.16 17.99
CA VAL A 648 -10.85 -17.57 17.99
C VAL A 648 -12.37 -17.61 17.84
N GLN A 649 -13.08 -16.84 18.65
CA GLN A 649 -14.55 -16.78 18.62
C GLN A 649 -15.05 -16.34 17.24
N LEU A 650 -14.45 -15.28 16.67
CA LEU A 650 -14.85 -14.77 15.35
C LEU A 650 -14.55 -15.75 14.20
N CYS A 651 -13.46 -16.51 14.28
CA CYS A 651 -13.17 -17.58 13.32
C CYS A 651 -14.17 -18.74 13.43
N THR A 652 -14.46 -19.19 14.66
CA THR A 652 -15.37 -20.31 14.91
C THR A 652 -16.83 -19.99 14.54
N GLU A 653 -17.30 -18.77 14.78
CA GLU A 653 -18.63 -18.33 14.31
C GLU A 653 -18.76 -18.40 12.79
N ASN A 654 -17.78 -17.84 12.07
CA ASN A 654 -17.77 -17.88 10.61
C ASN A 654 -17.71 -19.33 10.09
N ALA A 655 -17.00 -20.23 10.76
CA ALA A 655 -16.98 -21.66 10.42
C ALA A 655 -18.31 -22.37 10.73
N ASN A 656 -18.96 -22.01 11.84
CA ASN A 656 -20.25 -22.57 12.25
C ASN A 656 -21.38 -22.27 11.27
N HIS A 657 -21.33 -21.14 10.56
CA HIS A 657 -22.30 -20.88 9.48
C HIS A 657 -22.24 -21.90 8.33
N VAL A 658 -21.13 -22.62 8.16
CA VAL A 658 -20.96 -23.64 7.12
C VAL A 658 -21.11 -25.05 7.69
N TYR A 659 -20.63 -25.28 8.91
CA TYR A 659 -20.59 -26.62 9.51
C TYR A 659 -21.67 -26.89 10.56
N GLY A 660 -22.37 -25.88 11.07
CA GLY A 660 -23.26 -26.01 12.23
C GLY A 660 -24.44 -26.97 12.06
N GLU A 661 -24.82 -27.29 10.82
CA GLU A 661 -25.85 -28.29 10.50
C GLU A 661 -25.29 -29.72 10.30
N MET A 662 -23.98 -29.93 10.51
CA MET A 662 -23.33 -31.24 10.28
C MET A 662 -23.11 -32.01 11.58
N ASP A 663 -23.47 -33.30 11.57
CA ASP A 663 -23.45 -34.18 12.75
C ASP A 663 -22.09 -34.30 13.46
N TRP A 664 -20.97 -34.17 12.72
CA TRP A 664 -19.63 -34.27 13.29
C TRP A 664 -19.23 -33.05 14.13
N THR A 665 -19.94 -31.93 14.02
CA THR A 665 -19.63 -30.70 14.78
C THR A 665 -19.96 -30.79 16.26
N VAL A 666 -20.83 -31.73 16.64
CA VAL A 666 -21.24 -32.03 18.02
C VAL A 666 -20.24 -32.97 18.72
N ARG A 667 -19.27 -33.51 17.99
CA ARG A 667 -18.27 -34.43 18.54
C ARG A 667 -17.37 -33.73 19.56
N GLU A 668 -17.36 -34.23 20.79
CA GLU A 668 -16.60 -33.64 21.90
C GLU A 668 -15.08 -33.61 21.65
N ASP A 669 -14.57 -34.58 20.88
CA ASP A 669 -13.18 -34.70 20.44
C ASP A 669 -12.87 -33.91 19.15
N GLY A 670 -13.86 -33.20 18.58
CA GLY A 670 -13.70 -32.37 17.39
C GLY A 670 -12.95 -31.07 17.67
N ILE A 671 -12.18 -30.58 16.69
CA ILE A 671 -11.46 -29.29 16.80
C ILE A 671 -12.42 -28.12 17.04
N LEU A 672 -13.58 -28.12 16.37
CA LEU A 672 -14.60 -27.10 16.53
C LEU A 672 -15.20 -27.12 17.94
N HIS A 673 -15.54 -28.31 18.46
CA HIS A 673 -16.01 -28.45 19.83
C HIS A 673 -14.93 -27.99 20.82
N ARG A 674 -13.68 -28.44 20.71
CA ARG A 674 -12.57 -28.01 21.60
C ARG A 674 -12.32 -26.50 21.60
N LEU A 675 -12.35 -25.85 20.43
CA LEU A 675 -12.12 -24.41 20.34
C LEU A 675 -13.30 -23.61 20.90
N THR A 676 -14.54 -24.10 20.72
CA THR A 676 -15.74 -23.45 21.26
C THR A 676 -15.95 -23.70 22.76
N SER A 677 -15.61 -24.89 23.26
CA SER A 677 -15.70 -25.26 24.68
C SER A 677 -14.51 -24.76 25.51
N GLY A 678 -13.29 -24.77 24.97
CA GLY A 678 -12.10 -24.21 25.63
C GLY A 678 -12.21 -22.71 25.90
N HIS A 679 -12.96 -21.98 25.06
CA HIS A 679 -13.32 -20.59 25.29
C HIS A 679 -14.28 -20.40 26.49
N ARG A 680 -15.26 -21.30 26.64
CA ARG A 680 -16.19 -21.27 27.79
C ARG A 680 -15.50 -21.55 29.12
N THR A 681 -14.52 -22.45 29.14
CA THR A 681 -13.79 -22.81 30.36
C THR A 681 -12.88 -21.67 30.85
N LYS A 682 -12.27 -20.89 29.94
CA LYS A 682 -11.38 -19.79 30.32
C LYS A 682 -12.11 -18.49 30.69
N ASN A 683 -13.22 -18.16 30.02
CA ASN A 683 -14.12 -17.08 30.47
C ASN A 683 -14.68 -17.34 31.88
N MET A 684 -14.91 -18.60 32.26
CA MET A 684 -15.27 -18.95 33.64
C MET A 684 -14.09 -18.77 34.61
N ILE A 685 -12.86 -19.07 34.21
CA ILE A 685 -11.67 -18.88 35.07
C ILE A 685 -11.38 -17.39 35.27
N ASP A 686 -11.44 -16.57 34.22
CA ASP A 686 -11.21 -15.12 34.30
C ASP A 686 -12.34 -14.40 35.08
N GLN A 687 -13.59 -14.89 35.01
CA GLN A 687 -14.69 -14.39 35.86
C GLN A 687 -14.56 -14.83 37.32
N VAL A 688 -14.00 -16.01 37.59
CA VAL A 688 -13.74 -16.47 38.97
C VAL A 688 -12.57 -15.69 39.58
N ASP A 689 -11.50 -15.40 38.82
CA ASP A 689 -10.37 -14.60 39.29
C ASP A 689 -10.77 -13.14 39.61
N LEU A 690 -11.68 -12.54 38.84
CA LEU A 690 -12.28 -11.22 39.12
C LEU A 690 -13.24 -11.21 40.33
N LEU A 691 -13.85 -12.36 40.67
CA LEU A 691 -14.70 -12.50 41.86
C LEU A 691 -13.89 -12.88 43.12
N SER A 692 -12.64 -13.33 42.97
CA SER A 692 -11.75 -13.61 44.10
C SER A 692 -10.83 -12.45 44.51
N ILE A 693 -10.94 -11.28 43.86
CA ILE A 693 -10.21 -10.04 44.22
C ILE A 693 -11.15 -8.95 44.81
N ASN A 694 -12.44 -9.26 45.05
CA ASN A 694 -13.35 -8.38 45.81
C ASN A 694 -13.61 -8.89 47.23
#